data_AF-X6LN69-F1
#
_entry.id   AF-X6LN69-F1
#
_cell.length_a   1.000
_cell.length_b   1.000
_cell.length_c   1.000
_cell.angle_alpha   90.00
_cell.angle_beta   90.00
_cell.angle_gamma   90.00
#
_symmetry.space_group_name_H-M   'P 1'
#
loop_
_entity.id
_entity.type
_entity.pdbx_description
1 polymer ?
#
loop_
_entity_poly.entity_id
_entity_poly.type
_entity_poly.pdbx_seq_one_letter_code
_entity_poly.pdbx_strand_id
1 'polypeptide(L)'
;MILLENFGNKIDKTTILKTWKNHNQLFVDTQEKLEEICATSNLNESKEGNELKIKREMCLHILWNILKYPKHIKYRQISKQALHNYLFEKYHSLGADLEQVLIIIEEELQCIGFKKGNDDNWYYQYDHIQLLHLWKCYQWWIHQQIMYVFILLLYKIRYYIPKKVYMLWNGKWKDSWILFDYEHRTIMLFDENKLKIKTLQLGNPNKSSLELNVHIQFYNYFDDVHDTCTKWACLILNHTWHLRTIDDRDYLSNFVSVNESKNVQMSLSIINYSYKETFKEPLNPYSMTFKHGIQHFKHKLQVRYHFMHGGDEPIYFKCKPELSSKMSNENVLLHDIYKHIPHYPIIQVHWEIEYVFMVPYKRTISIERSLPKSVPNQDIPISSNQKTKLNPFLYESDLCKLKHIQGITARVTRHKKLQKLLHEVIKNNCLIDLIPKNLLSKGEQRIKKQINFNEKDENGGLILNDEILTILDELKTLYHDDIHKHMGYPLQLWHICAILLYSGKSCNVQFSCDQIKLRHQKWPYLDMFLQEAIYILNKHERVEESEMELYCGLKEVRLENIKEIKQGFFINHVSTSDDIEVAKMYRSNQGCILHFHPSMRRPSNIFSCDVSWISPFKHEREILFARSFVSGYNKETTYKEQVAWSAKIESEDEYTQMILLTWSRYDQYIEQTMKISAMWDHTIDANIIYTILLEGGITLVNLYLSFFELWRMQPNNKKKYEEKKKEFMERRCCNCNINLFLMFTAEIAHQDYTSIELAAIYTIRNGLPFVKKENEKWKITKK
;
A
#
# COMPACT_ATOMS: atom_id res chain seq x y z
N MET A 1 20.03 -12.59 0.00
CA MET A 1 20.45 -11.77 1.15
C MET A 1 19.24 -11.36 1.99
N ILE A 2 18.23 -10.68 1.41
CA ILE A 2 17.01 -10.25 2.13
C ILE A 2 16.30 -11.37 2.91
N LEU A 3 16.10 -12.56 2.32
CA LEU A 3 15.48 -13.69 3.06
C LEU A 3 16.35 -14.13 4.25
N LEU A 4 17.68 -14.06 4.14
CA LEU A 4 18.59 -14.37 5.25
C LEU A 4 18.57 -13.27 6.32
N GLU A 5 18.42 -12.01 5.94
CA GLU A 5 18.23 -10.91 6.90
C GLU A 5 16.91 -11.04 7.65
N ASN A 6 15.83 -11.40 6.94
CA ASN A 6 14.49 -11.51 7.51
C ASN A 6 14.27 -12.78 8.35
N PHE A 7 14.90 -13.90 7.96
CA PHE A 7 14.63 -15.22 8.53
C PHE A 7 15.86 -15.92 9.13
N GLY A 8 17.08 -15.46 8.86
CA GLY A 8 18.32 -16.17 9.24
C GLY A 8 18.55 -16.29 10.75
N ASN A 9 17.86 -15.47 11.54
CA ASN A 9 17.84 -15.55 13.01
C ASN A 9 16.69 -16.43 13.55
N LYS A 10 15.85 -17.00 12.67
CA LYS A 10 14.61 -17.73 13.02
C LYS A 10 14.61 -19.15 12.49
N ILE A 11 15.08 -19.31 11.26
CA ILE A 11 15.16 -20.57 10.53
C ILE A 11 16.63 -20.77 10.16
N ASP A 12 17.10 -22.01 10.26
CA ASP A 12 18.44 -22.33 9.82
C ASP A 12 18.63 -22.00 8.33
N LYS A 13 19.84 -21.56 7.97
CA LYS A 13 20.14 -21.11 6.60
C LYS A 13 19.89 -22.20 5.55
N THR A 14 20.00 -23.48 5.93
CA THR A 14 19.78 -24.63 5.04
C THR A 14 18.31 -24.78 4.69
N THR A 15 17.40 -24.64 5.66
CA THR A 15 15.95 -24.62 5.41
C THR A 15 15.55 -23.40 4.59
N ILE A 16 16.10 -22.22 4.85
CA ILE A 16 15.87 -21.03 4.00
C ILE A 16 16.27 -21.31 2.55
N LEU A 17 17.46 -21.88 2.34
CA LEU A 17 17.97 -22.21 1.01
C LEU A 17 17.16 -23.32 0.33
N LYS A 18 16.73 -24.33 1.08
CA LYS A 18 15.90 -25.44 0.58
C LYS A 18 14.53 -24.92 0.15
N THR A 19 13.87 -24.08 0.97
CA THR A 19 12.58 -23.49 0.62
C THR A 19 12.70 -22.57 -0.60
N TRP A 20 13.77 -21.78 -0.69
CA TRP A 20 14.09 -20.95 -1.87
C TRP A 20 14.21 -21.79 -3.14
N LYS A 21 14.91 -22.93 -3.07
CA LYS A 21 15.03 -23.86 -4.20
C LYS A 21 13.69 -24.52 -4.55
N ASN A 22 12.93 -24.93 -3.54
CA ASN A 22 11.63 -25.61 -3.72
C ASN A 22 10.55 -24.71 -4.34
N HIS A 23 10.64 -23.39 -4.17
CA HIS A 23 9.68 -22.44 -4.72
C HIS A 23 10.26 -21.72 -5.96
N ASN A 24 11.08 -22.42 -6.74
CA ASN A 24 11.64 -21.93 -8.01
C ASN A 24 12.33 -20.56 -7.89
N GLN A 25 12.90 -20.24 -6.72
CA GLN A 25 13.56 -18.96 -6.48
C GLN A 25 12.60 -17.76 -6.63
N LEU A 26 11.31 -17.97 -6.40
CA LEU A 26 10.30 -16.92 -6.33
C LEU A 26 10.27 -16.34 -4.93
N PHE A 27 10.57 -15.05 -4.81
CA PHE A 27 10.70 -14.39 -3.51
C PHE A 27 9.41 -14.37 -2.71
N VAL A 28 8.29 -14.02 -3.34
CA VAL A 28 6.98 -13.94 -2.67
C VAL A 28 6.58 -15.34 -2.16
N ASP A 29 6.59 -16.34 -3.03
CA ASP A 29 6.22 -17.72 -2.69
C ASP A 29 7.18 -18.32 -1.64
N THR A 30 8.49 -18.08 -1.77
CA THR A 30 9.47 -18.52 -0.75
C THR A 30 9.25 -17.81 0.58
N GLN A 31 9.01 -16.51 0.55
CA GLN A 31 8.75 -15.71 1.74
C GLN A 31 7.49 -16.23 2.44
N GLU A 32 6.39 -16.45 1.71
CA GLU A 32 5.14 -17.00 2.24
C GLU A 32 5.34 -18.39 2.85
N LYS A 33 6.13 -19.25 2.22
CA LYS A 33 6.43 -20.57 2.80
C LYS A 33 7.35 -20.49 4.02
N LEU A 34 8.37 -19.63 4.00
CA LEU A 34 9.26 -19.42 5.15
C LEU A 34 8.54 -18.76 6.32
N GLU A 35 7.58 -17.90 6.01
CA GLU A 35 6.53 -17.48 6.90
C GLU A 35 5.84 -18.76 7.40
N GLU A 36 5.08 -19.54 6.61
CA GLU A 36 4.37 -20.74 7.09
C GLU A 36 5.22 -21.73 7.94
N ILE A 37 6.51 -21.87 7.66
CA ILE A 37 7.45 -22.67 8.47
C ILE A 37 7.74 -22.02 9.84
N CYS A 38 7.98 -20.71 9.89
CA CYS A 38 8.09 -19.96 11.16
C CYS A 38 6.81 -20.05 12.00
N ALA A 39 5.67 -20.18 11.32
CA ALA A 39 4.33 -20.26 11.88
C ALA A 39 4.13 -21.49 12.77
N THR A 40 4.68 -22.60 12.30
CA THR A 40 4.48 -23.95 12.85
C THR A 40 5.61 -24.36 13.78
N SER A 41 6.73 -23.64 13.77
CA SER A 41 7.83 -23.87 14.71
C SER A 41 7.47 -23.32 16.10
N ASN A 42 7.83 -24.08 17.14
CA ASN A 42 7.52 -23.74 18.52
C ASN A 42 8.34 -22.49 18.92
N LEU A 43 7.78 -21.29 18.70
CA LEU A 43 8.41 -19.97 18.86
C LEU A 43 8.88 -19.66 20.30
N ASN A 44 8.60 -20.54 21.25
CA ASN A 44 9.05 -20.49 22.64
C ASN A 44 10.57 -20.72 22.81
N GLU A 45 11.28 -21.17 21.78
CA GLU A 45 12.70 -21.54 21.89
C GLU A 45 13.71 -20.49 21.42
N SER A 46 13.33 -19.43 20.69
CA SER A 46 14.28 -18.35 20.36
C SER A 46 14.43 -17.36 21.52
N LYS A 47 14.93 -17.86 22.66
CA LYS A 47 15.32 -17.03 23.79
C LYS A 47 16.52 -16.19 23.39
N GLU A 48 16.45 -14.90 23.68
CA GLU A 48 17.63 -14.06 23.68
C GLU A 48 18.70 -14.69 24.57
N GLY A 49 19.95 -14.76 24.10
CA GLY A 49 21.06 -15.21 24.93
C GLY A 49 21.11 -14.37 26.21
N ASN A 50 21.12 -15.03 27.38
CA ASN A 50 21.02 -14.38 28.67
C ASN A 50 22.07 -13.29 28.87
N GLU A 51 23.27 -13.50 28.36
CA GLU A 51 24.34 -12.50 28.37
C GLU A 51 23.98 -11.22 27.59
N LEU A 52 23.48 -11.36 26.36
CA LEU A 52 23.10 -10.21 25.53
C LEU A 52 21.99 -9.41 26.20
N LYS A 53 21.03 -10.12 26.81
CA LYS A 53 19.94 -9.50 27.57
C LYS A 53 20.48 -8.67 28.73
N ILE A 54 21.38 -9.24 29.55
CA ILE A 54 22.00 -8.54 30.69
C ILE A 54 22.79 -7.31 30.22
N LYS A 55 23.65 -7.48 29.20
CA LYS A 55 24.47 -6.40 28.63
C LYS A 55 23.59 -5.24 28.14
N ARG A 56 22.52 -5.56 27.41
CA ARG A 56 21.57 -4.59 26.87
C ARG A 56 20.80 -3.86 27.97
N GLU A 57 20.21 -4.58 28.93
CA GLU A 57 19.47 -3.98 30.06
C GLU A 57 20.37 -2.99 30.82
N MET A 58 21.62 -3.40 31.12
CA MET A 58 22.59 -2.56 31.80
C MET A 58 22.93 -1.29 31.00
N CYS A 59 23.32 -1.45 29.73
CA CYS A 59 23.73 -0.31 28.91
C CYS A 59 22.58 0.67 28.67
N LEU A 60 21.37 0.15 28.40
CA LEU A 60 20.17 0.99 28.28
C LEU A 60 19.88 1.74 29.56
N HIS A 61 20.00 1.10 30.73
CA HIS A 61 19.78 1.74 32.02
C HIS A 61 20.75 2.90 32.26
N ILE A 62 22.05 2.68 32.01
CA ILE A 62 23.10 3.70 32.16
C ILE A 62 22.84 4.87 31.21
N LEU A 63 22.68 4.57 29.91
CA LEU A 63 22.45 5.58 28.88
C LEU A 63 21.17 6.37 29.15
N TRP A 64 20.08 5.70 29.52
CA TRP A 64 18.80 6.31 29.86
C TRP A 64 18.93 7.34 30.99
N ASN A 65 19.61 6.97 32.08
CA ASN A 65 19.81 7.86 33.22
C ASN A 65 20.59 9.12 32.83
N ILE A 66 21.63 8.98 32.00
CA ILE A 66 22.43 10.12 31.52
C ILE A 66 21.60 11.00 30.57
N LEU A 67 20.88 10.38 29.62
CA LEU A 67 20.08 11.10 28.63
C LEU A 67 18.89 11.84 29.26
N LYS A 68 18.26 11.25 30.27
CA LYS A 68 17.12 11.84 30.99
C LYS A 68 17.56 12.95 31.94
N TYR A 69 18.73 12.80 32.59
CA TYR A 69 19.22 13.73 33.60
C TYR A 69 20.65 14.23 33.28
N PRO A 70 20.86 14.91 32.14
CA PRO A 70 22.21 15.25 31.68
C PRO A 70 22.97 16.20 32.63
N LYS A 71 22.26 16.95 33.48
CA LYS A 71 22.88 17.86 34.45
C LYS A 71 23.30 17.17 35.76
N HIS A 72 22.88 15.93 36.00
CA HIS A 72 23.11 15.24 37.26
C HIS A 72 24.42 14.46 37.20
N ILE A 73 25.46 14.98 37.86
CA ILE A 73 26.81 14.39 37.88
C ILE A 73 26.80 12.94 38.40
N LYS A 74 25.89 12.60 39.31
CA LYS A 74 25.78 11.24 39.88
C LYS A 74 25.63 10.13 38.83
N TYR A 75 25.04 10.41 37.66
CA TYR A 75 24.87 9.43 36.59
C TYR A 75 26.09 9.33 35.66
N ARG A 76 27.09 10.18 35.88
CA ARG A 76 28.38 10.19 35.17
C ARG A 76 29.46 9.38 35.90
N GLN A 77 29.12 8.75 37.02
CA GLN A 77 30.01 7.90 37.80
C GLN A 77 29.33 6.56 38.05
N ILE A 78 30.04 5.47 37.80
CA ILE A 78 29.57 4.10 38.07
C ILE A 78 30.60 3.44 38.97
N SER A 79 30.14 3.00 40.16
CA SER A 79 31.00 2.27 41.08
C SER A 79 31.26 0.86 40.55
N LYS A 80 32.52 0.42 40.55
CA LYS A 80 32.89 -0.96 40.18
C LYS A 80 32.16 -1.98 41.05
N GLN A 81 32.08 -1.75 42.36
CA GLN A 81 31.40 -2.65 43.28
C GLN A 81 29.90 -2.71 43.00
N ALA A 82 29.25 -1.57 42.75
CA ALA A 82 27.83 -1.53 42.45
C ALA A 82 27.52 -2.22 41.12
N LEU A 83 28.36 -1.99 40.09
CA LEU A 83 28.24 -2.65 38.79
C LEU A 83 28.38 -4.17 38.94
N HIS A 84 29.41 -4.63 39.66
CA HIS A 84 29.64 -6.05 39.92
C HIS A 84 28.49 -6.69 40.69
N ASN A 85 28.01 -6.04 41.77
CA ASN A 85 26.90 -6.56 42.57
C ASN A 85 25.61 -6.72 41.74
N TYR A 86 25.27 -5.72 40.92
CA TYR A 86 24.09 -5.81 40.05
C TYR A 86 24.23 -6.93 39.01
N LEU A 87 25.39 -7.04 38.37
CA LEU A 87 25.65 -8.08 37.37
C LEU A 87 25.61 -9.46 38.02
N PHE A 88 26.15 -9.61 39.23
CA PHE A 88 26.12 -10.83 40.01
C PHE A 88 24.68 -11.27 40.34
N GLU A 89 23.82 -10.34 40.78
CA GLU A 89 22.40 -10.64 41.04
C GLU A 89 21.65 -11.08 39.78
N LYS A 90 21.83 -10.37 38.66
CA LYS A 90 21.20 -10.70 37.37
C LYS A 90 21.72 -12.02 36.82
N TYR A 91 23.02 -12.26 36.96
CA TYR A 91 23.69 -13.48 36.53
C TYR A 91 23.09 -14.72 37.20
N HIS A 92 22.96 -14.71 38.53
CA HIS A 92 22.40 -15.85 39.27
C HIS A 92 20.98 -16.20 38.84
N SER A 93 20.20 -15.20 38.41
CA SER A 93 18.84 -15.41 37.92
C SER A 93 18.75 -16.01 36.50
N LEU A 94 19.81 -15.91 35.70
CA LEU A 94 19.80 -16.26 34.28
C LEU A 94 20.87 -17.30 33.86
N GLY A 95 21.84 -17.64 34.71
CA GLY A 95 22.85 -18.68 34.42
C GLY A 95 23.77 -18.37 33.23
N ALA A 96 24.30 -17.15 33.14
CA ALA A 96 25.22 -16.71 32.07
C ALA A 96 26.70 -17.07 32.38
N ASP A 97 27.71 -16.45 31.76
CA ASP A 97 29.12 -16.35 32.26
C ASP A 97 29.41 -14.91 32.76
N LEU A 98 29.77 -14.75 34.04
CA LEU A 98 29.87 -13.44 34.69
C LEU A 98 31.12 -12.70 34.22
N GLU A 99 32.24 -13.39 34.12
CA GLU A 99 33.51 -12.81 33.70
C GLU A 99 33.41 -12.32 32.25
N GLN A 100 32.81 -13.14 31.38
CA GLN A 100 32.60 -12.76 29.99
C GLN A 100 31.65 -11.56 29.85
N VAL A 101 30.55 -11.52 30.62
CA VAL A 101 29.63 -10.37 30.62
C VAL A 101 30.31 -9.11 31.14
N LEU A 102 31.13 -9.23 32.19
CA LEU A 102 31.81 -8.10 32.81
C LEU A 102 32.84 -7.47 31.88
N ILE A 103 33.71 -8.27 31.25
CA ILE A 103 34.69 -7.79 30.25
C ILE A 103 33.98 -7.01 29.14
N ILE A 104 32.90 -7.57 28.60
CA ILE A 104 32.17 -6.93 27.51
C ILE A 104 31.48 -5.64 27.97
N ILE A 105 30.92 -5.59 29.18
CA ILE A 105 30.32 -4.34 29.70
C ILE A 105 31.39 -3.27 29.92
N GLU A 106 32.58 -3.64 30.40
CA GLU A 106 33.70 -2.70 30.53
C GLU A 106 34.12 -2.13 29.16
N GLU A 107 34.16 -2.95 28.11
CA GLU A 107 34.40 -2.50 26.73
C GLU A 107 33.30 -1.55 26.23
N GLU A 108 32.03 -1.90 26.45
CA GLU A 108 30.88 -1.08 26.05
C GLU A 108 30.83 0.27 26.78
N LEU A 109 31.20 0.30 28.07
CA LEU A 109 31.35 1.54 28.83
C LEU A 109 32.40 2.47 28.20
N GLN A 110 33.52 1.92 27.74
CA GLN A 110 34.53 2.70 27.00
C GLN A 110 33.96 3.26 25.69
N CYS A 111 33.22 2.44 24.92
CA CYS A 111 32.55 2.89 23.70
C CYS A 111 31.54 4.02 23.95
N ILE A 112 30.83 3.99 25.07
CA ILE A 112 29.90 5.06 25.50
C ILE A 112 30.65 6.35 25.89
N GLY A 113 31.92 6.24 26.31
CA GLY A 113 32.78 7.36 26.69
C GLY A 113 33.13 7.41 28.18
N PHE A 114 33.00 6.30 28.90
CA PHE A 114 33.50 6.17 30.27
C PHE A 114 34.98 5.76 30.28
N LYS A 115 35.71 6.26 31.28
CA LYS A 115 37.10 5.89 31.56
C LYS A 115 37.22 5.44 33.00
N LYS A 116 38.03 4.40 33.23
CA LYS A 116 38.34 3.90 34.56
C LYS A 116 39.28 4.87 35.28
N GLY A 117 38.91 5.27 36.50
CA GLY A 117 39.71 6.09 37.39
C GLY A 117 40.72 5.27 38.19
N ASN A 118 41.57 5.96 38.96
CA ASN A 118 42.58 5.31 39.81
C ASN A 118 41.96 4.55 40.98
N ASP A 119 40.72 4.87 41.34
CA ASP A 119 39.90 4.21 42.37
C ASP A 119 39.07 3.06 41.80
N ASP A 120 39.41 2.61 40.58
CA ASP A 120 38.73 1.54 39.85
C ASP A 120 37.28 1.84 39.43
N ASN A 121 36.73 3.02 39.75
CA ASN A 121 35.39 3.44 39.34
C ASN A 121 35.39 3.98 37.90
N TRP A 122 34.23 3.96 37.26
CA TRP A 122 34.07 4.46 35.90
C TRP A 122 33.52 5.89 35.90
N TYR A 123 34.17 6.79 35.16
CA TYR A 123 33.81 8.20 35.05
C TYR A 123 33.58 8.58 33.59
N TYR A 124 32.48 9.29 33.32
CA TYR A 124 32.21 9.81 31.98
C TYR A 124 33.24 10.90 31.64
N GLN A 125 34.02 10.68 30.58
CA GLN A 125 35.27 11.41 30.34
C GLN A 125 35.08 12.87 29.90
N TYR A 126 33.89 13.26 29.45
CA TYR A 126 33.64 14.59 28.90
C TYR A 126 33.00 15.54 29.91
N ASP A 127 33.59 16.74 30.06
CA ASP A 127 33.05 17.83 30.89
C ASP A 127 31.62 18.22 30.47
N HIS A 128 31.37 18.17 29.16
CA HIS A 128 30.06 18.37 28.55
C HIS A 128 29.53 17.06 27.96
N ILE A 129 28.26 16.75 28.23
CA ILE A 129 27.63 15.54 27.70
C ILE A 129 27.51 15.62 26.18
N GLN A 130 28.08 14.64 25.49
CA GLN A 130 27.93 14.47 24.06
C GLN A 130 26.59 13.79 23.75
N LEU A 131 25.49 14.54 23.86
CA LEU A 131 24.12 14.00 23.71
C LEU A 131 23.91 13.25 22.40
N LEU A 132 24.50 13.73 21.29
CA LEU A 132 24.42 13.05 20.00
C LEU A 132 25.13 11.69 20.00
N HIS A 133 26.29 11.58 20.65
CA HIS A 133 27.02 10.31 20.78
C HIS A 133 26.22 9.32 21.63
N LEU A 134 25.78 9.75 22.81
CA LEU A 134 24.98 8.93 23.71
C LEU A 134 23.65 8.49 23.08
N TRP A 135 23.00 9.36 22.30
CA TRP A 135 21.82 9.01 21.53
C TRP A 135 22.11 7.91 20.52
N LYS A 136 23.23 7.97 19.79
CA LYS A 136 23.64 6.92 18.84
C LYS A 136 23.93 5.59 19.56
N CYS A 137 24.61 5.63 20.70
CA CYS A 137 24.82 4.43 21.54
C CYS A 137 23.49 3.83 22.02
N TYR A 138 22.58 4.69 22.49
CA TYR A 138 21.27 4.25 22.96
C TYR A 138 20.42 3.67 21.83
N GLN A 139 20.41 4.32 20.67
CA GLN A 139 19.79 3.81 19.45
C GLN A 139 20.34 2.42 19.08
N TRP A 140 21.66 2.23 19.16
CA TRP A 140 22.28 0.94 18.87
C TRP A 140 21.77 -0.16 19.80
N TRP A 141 21.71 0.09 21.11
CA TRP A 141 21.21 -0.88 22.07
C TRP A 141 19.69 -1.15 21.96
N ILE A 142 18.89 -0.12 21.67
CA ILE A 142 17.47 -0.31 21.30
C ILE A 142 17.37 -1.13 20.02
N HIS A 143 18.31 -0.98 19.08
CA HIS A 143 18.36 -1.83 17.91
C HIS A 143 18.73 -3.29 18.23
N GLN A 144 19.40 -3.58 19.35
CA GLN A 144 19.59 -4.94 19.85
C GLN A 144 18.39 -5.47 20.64
N GLN A 145 17.36 -4.65 20.95
CA GLN A 145 16.13 -5.17 21.54
C GLN A 145 15.47 -6.13 20.55
N ILE A 146 15.31 -7.38 21.00
CA ILE A 146 14.56 -8.37 20.25
C ILE A 146 13.10 -7.93 20.25
N MET A 147 12.62 -7.55 19.08
CA MET A 147 11.30 -7.03 18.84
C MET A 147 10.48 -8.04 18.04
N TYR A 148 9.38 -8.54 18.62
CA TYR A 148 8.63 -9.67 18.12
C TYR A 148 7.15 -9.34 17.92
N VAL A 149 6.82 -8.67 16.82
CA VAL A 149 5.41 -8.45 16.52
C VAL A 149 4.79 -9.70 15.89
N PHE A 150 3.97 -10.40 16.68
CA PHE A 150 3.04 -11.43 16.20
C PHE A 150 2.06 -10.85 15.18
N ILE A 151 2.34 -11.02 13.90
CA ILE A 151 1.33 -10.88 12.84
C ILE A 151 0.78 -12.30 12.62
N LEU A 152 -0.55 -12.45 12.66
CA LEU A 152 -1.26 -13.68 12.29
C LEU A 152 -1.05 -14.95 13.17
N LEU A 153 -0.76 -14.84 14.48
CA LEU A 153 -0.37 -15.98 15.34
C LEU A 153 0.99 -16.63 14.96
N LEU A 154 1.72 -16.11 13.96
CA LEU A 154 2.70 -16.95 13.26
C LEU A 154 4.10 -16.33 13.03
N TYR A 155 4.35 -15.01 13.14
CA TYR A 155 5.68 -14.42 12.80
C TYR A 155 6.29 -13.43 13.79
N LYS A 156 7.63 -13.33 13.74
CA LYS A 156 8.51 -12.39 14.47
C LYS A 156 9.16 -11.37 13.53
N ILE A 157 8.47 -10.39 12.94
CA ILE A 157 9.11 -9.39 12.07
C ILE A 157 9.32 -8.09 12.84
N ARG A 158 10.53 -7.53 12.78
CA ARG A 158 10.77 -6.17 13.27
C ARG A 158 10.09 -5.20 12.31
N TYR A 159 8.97 -4.62 12.74
CA TYR A 159 8.37 -3.54 11.97
C TYR A 159 9.37 -2.41 11.79
N TYR A 160 9.33 -1.77 10.61
CA TYR A 160 10.11 -0.56 10.35
C TYR A 160 9.64 0.52 11.31
N ILE A 161 10.40 0.75 12.39
CA ILE A 161 10.16 1.87 13.28
C ILE A 161 10.54 3.11 12.50
N PRO A 162 9.63 4.10 12.38
CA PRO A 162 9.97 5.35 11.73
C PRO A 162 11.17 5.94 12.45
N LYS A 163 12.26 6.25 11.74
CA LYS A 163 13.43 6.84 12.41
C LYS A 163 13.19 8.28 12.81
N LYS A 164 12.31 8.96 12.08
CA LYS A 164 11.96 10.36 12.25
C LYS A 164 10.45 10.54 12.21
N VAL A 165 9.98 11.48 13.04
CA VAL A 165 8.59 11.93 13.07
C VAL A 165 8.58 13.43 13.22
N TYR A 166 7.52 14.07 12.75
CA TYR A 166 7.29 15.46 13.09
C TYR A 166 6.35 15.52 14.29
N MET A 167 6.81 16.18 15.35
CA MET A 167 6.02 16.41 16.55
C MET A 167 5.49 17.84 16.56
N LEU A 168 4.23 18.02 16.96
CA LEU A 168 3.70 19.34 17.29
C LEU A 168 4.24 19.77 18.66
N TRP A 169 5.03 20.85 18.69
CA TRP A 169 5.62 21.37 19.91
C TRP A 169 5.49 22.89 20.00
N ASN A 170 4.69 23.35 20.96
CA ASN A 170 4.35 24.76 21.21
C ASN A 170 3.72 25.39 19.96
N GLY A 171 2.73 24.70 19.37
CA GLY A 171 2.04 25.13 18.15
C GLY A 171 2.86 25.03 16.85
N LYS A 172 4.09 24.52 16.89
CA LYS A 172 4.95 24.37 15.70
C LYS A 172 5.40 22.94 15.50
N TRP A 173 5.28 22.44 14.26
CA TRP A 173 5.81 21.13 13.87
C TRP A 173 7.34 21.14 13.82
N LYS A 174 7.96 20.12 14.40
CA LYS A 174 9.42 19.95 14.43
C LYS A 174 9.80 18.53 14.08
N ASP A 175 10.81 18.39 13.22
CA ASP A 175 11.43 17.10 12.94
C ASP A 175 12.17 16.60 14.20
N SER A 176 12.02 15.32 14.52
CA SER A 176 12.66 14.70 15.67
C SER A 176 12.92 13.23 15.38
N TRP A 177 14.09 12.75 15.80
CA TRP A 177 14.36 11.33 15.82
C TRP A 177 13.49 10.68 16.88
N ILE A 178 12.90 9.53 16.58
CA ILE A 178 12.09 8.78 17.52
C ILE A 178 12.75 7.44 17.84
N LEU A 179 12.76 7.10 19.11
CA LEU A 179 13.08 5.77 19.62
C LEU A 179 12.00 5.40 20.62
N PHE A 180 11.92 4.11 20.91
CA PHE A 180 11.07 3.66 21.98
C PHE A 180 11.76 2.54 22.71
N ASP A 181 11.76 2.74 24.01
CA ASP A 181 12.29 1.80 24.95
C ASP A 181 11.16 0.95 25.48
N TYR A 182 11.15 -0.32 25.08
CA TYR A 182 10.17 -1.30 25.56
C TYR A 182 10.32 -1.61 27.05
N GLU A 183 11.55 -1.56 27.57
CA GLU A 183 11.86 -1.86 28.96
C GLU A 183 11.30 -0.75 29.85
N HIS A 184 11.58 0.50 29.48
CA HIS A 184 11.12 1.69 30.21
C HIS A 184 9.76 2.20 29.74
N ARG A 185 9.14 1.58 28.73
CA ARG A 185 7.84 1.95 28.12
C ARG A 185 7.73 3.42 27.77
N THR A 186 8.79 3.93 27.17
CA THR A 186 8.97 5.36 26.92
C THR A 186 9.32 5.62 25.47
N ILE A 187 8.57 6.52 24.83
CA ILE A 187 8.98 7.09 23.55
C ILE A 187 10.00 8.19 23.85
N MET A 188 11.17 8.10 23.24
CA MET A 188 12.17 9.16 23.27
C MET A 188 12.16 9.91 21.95
N LEU A 189 12.22 11.23 22.04
CA LEU A 189 12.31 12.13 20.90
C LEU A 189 13.56 12.98 21.04
N PHE A 190 14.41 12.97 20.01
CA PHE A 190 15.64 13.74 19.97
C PHE A 190 15.58 14.81 18.88
N ASP A 191 15.63 16.07 19.32
CA ASP A 191 15.78 17.25 18.48
C ASP A 191 17.28 17.49 18.28
N GLU A 192 17.78 17.12 17.10
CA GLU A 192 19.19 17.21 16.74
C GLU A 192 19.67 18.67 16.68
N ASN A 193 18.80 19.61 16.26
CA ASN A 193 19.14 21.03 16.15
C ASN A 193 19.33 21.68 17.52
N LYS A 194 18.55 21.26 18.51
CA LYS A 194 18.62 21.82 19.87
C LYS A 194 19.42 20.96 20.84
N LEU A 195 19.84 19.76 20.42
CA LEU A 195 20.40 18.72 21.27
C LEU A 195 19.53 18.52 22.52
N LYS A 196 18.22 18.33 22.32
CA LYS A 196 17.25 18.13 23.42
C LYS A 196 16.53 16.80 23.25
N ILE A 197 16.40 16.10 24.36
CA ILE A 197 15.62 14.87 24.46
C ILE A 197 14.31 15.17 25.17
N LYS A 198 13.23 14.62 24.65
CA LYS A 198 11.93 14.52 25.34
C LYS A 198 11.55 13.07 25.49
N THR A 199 10.79 12.81 26.53
CA THR A 199 10.35 11.46 26.88
C THR A 199 8.84 11.47 27.08
N LEU A 200 8.14 10.56 26.44
CA LEU A 200 6.73 10.29 26.65
C LEU A 200 6.59 8.91 27.29
N GLN A 201 6.15 8.90 28.54
CA GLN A 201 5.82 7.68 29.25
C GLN A 201 4.46 7.15 28.75
N LEU A 202 4.42 5.95 28.15
CA LEU A 202 3.18 5.35 27.67
C LEU A 202 2.44 4.52 28.75
N GLY A 203 3.09 4.25 29.88
CA GLY A 203 2.50 3.55 31.03
C GLY A 203 3.52 3.38 32.15
N ASN A 204 3.10 2.88 33.31
CA ASN A 204 4.02 2.70 34.43
C ASN A 204 4.81 1.38 34.31
N PRO A 205 6.16 1.40 34.19
CA PRO A 205 6.95 0.17 34.06
C PRO A 205 6.95 -0.69 35.33
N ASN A 206 6.59 -0.10 36.48
CA ASN A 206 6.68 -0.69 37.82
C ASN A 206 5.32 -1.18 38.38
N LYS A 207 4.19 -0.87 37.74
CA LYS A 207 2.87 -1.37 38.16
C LYS A 207 2.44 -2.58 37.30
N SER A 208 1.98 -3.63 37.97
CA SER A 208 1.32 -4.81 37.36
C SER A 208 -0.13 -4.54 36.95
N SER A 209 -0.69 -3.40 37.35
CA SER A 209 -2.07 -3.02 37.03
C SER A 209 -2.19 -2.57 35.58
N LEU A 210 -3.17 -3.14 34.87
CA LEU A 210 -4.13 -2.62 33.87
C LEU A 210 -4.04 -1.20 33.24
N GLU A 211 -3.10 -0.35 33.61
CA GLU A 211 -2.90 1.01 33.11
C GLU A 211 -2.29 1.00 31.69
N LEU A 212 -3.03 0.46 30.72
CA LEU A 212 -2.74 0.72 29.31
C LEU A 212 -3.94 1.17 28.48
N ASN A 213 -4.46 2.33 28.88
CA ASN A 213 -5.20 3.23 28.01
C ASN A 213 -4.23 4.06 27.16
N VAL A 214 -3.40 3.43 26.30
CA VAL A 214 -2.74 4.22 25.25
C VAL A 214 -3.83 4.60 24.27
N HIS A 215 -4.34 5.82 24.39
CA HIS A 215 -5.34 6.31 23.48
C HIS A 215 -4.66 6.71 22.17
N ILE A 216 -4.92 5.95 21.11
CA ILE A 216 -4.40 6.22 19.77
C ILE A 216 -5.55 6.72 18.91
N GLN A 217 -5.43 7.94 18.40
CA GLN A 217 -6.40 8.50 17.47
C GLN A 217 -5.73 8.81 16.14
N PHE A 218 -6.35 8.38 15.05
CA PHE A 218 -5.91 8.73 13.70
C PHE A 218 -6.63 9.98 13.22
N TYR A 219 -5.91 10.83 12.52
CA TYR A 219 -6.48 11.91 11.71
C TYR A 219 -5.56 12.18 10.51
N ASN A 220 -6.09 12.84 9.50
CA ASN A 220 -5.29 13.28 8.36
C ASN A 220 -5.22 14.81 8.40
N TYR A 221 -4.04 15.36 8.14
CA TYR A 221 -3.83 16.80 8.17
C TYR A 221 -3.50 17.29 6.76
N PHE A 222 -4.41 18.08 6.21
CA PHE A 222 -4.35 18.60 4.84
C PHE A 222 -4.26 20.13 4.76
N ASP A 223 -4.26 20.84 5.89
CA ASP A 223 -4.37 22.31 5.89
C ASP A 223 -3.17 22.99 5.21
N ASP A 224 -1.96 22.44 5.40
CA ASP A 224 -0.72 22.97 4.79
C ASP A 224 -0.47 22.41 3.37
N VAL A 225 -1.42 21.70 2.77
CA VAL A 225 -1.23 21.03 1.47
C VAL A 225 -0.95 22.03 0.35
N HIS A 226 -1.59 23.20 0.40
CA HIS A 226 -1.39 24.30 -0.55
C HIS A 226 0.03 24.88 -0.52
N ASP A 227 0.70 24.85 0.64
CA ASP A 227 2.04 25.43 0.79
C ASP A 227 3.13 24.36 0.64
N THR A 228 2.88 23.15 1.12
CA THR A 228 3.91 22.10 1.27
C THR A 228 3.81 20.99 0.23
N CYS A 229 2.75 20.96 -0.57
CA CYS A 229 2.45 19.88 -1.52
C CYS A 229 2.51 18.48 -0.87
N THR A 230 2.18 18.39 0.41
CA THR A 230 2.33 17.16 1.22
C THR A 230 1.12 16.96 2.09
N LYS A 231 0.48 15.80 1.95
CA LYS A 231 -0.53 15.34 2.91
C LYS A 231 0.12 14.51 4.02
N TRP A 232 -0.35 14.70 5.25
CA TRP A 232 0.22 14.07 6.43
C TRP A 232 -0.71 13.04 7.06
N ALA A 233 -0.18 11.86 7.34
CA ALA A 233 -0.82 10.86 8.17
C ALA A 233 -0.50 11.16 9.62
N CYS A 234 -1.50 11.56 10.41
CA CYS A 234 -1.29 12.00 11.77
C CYS A 234 -1.87 11.03 12.79
N LEU A 235 -1.26 11.01 13.96
CA LEU A 235 -1.77 10.29 15.12
C LEU A 235 -1.62 11.12 16.39
N ILE A 236 -2.57 10.95 17.31
CA ILE A 236 -2.54 11.54 18.65
C ILE A 236 -2.35 10.41 19.65
N LEU A 237 -1.30 10.49 20.46
CA LEU A 237 -1.10 9.61 21.62
C LEU A 237 -1.54 10.31 22.89
N ASN A 238 -2.35 9.62 23.70
CA ASN A 238 -2.80 10.08 25.03
C ASN A 238 -3.34 11.51 25.01
N HIS A 239 -4.11 11.84 23.96
CA HIS A 239 -4.76 13.14 23.72
C HIS A 239 -3.84 14.37 23.62
N THR A 240 -2.52 14.21 23.73
CA THR A 240 -1.59 15.33 23.94
C THR A 240 -0.40 15.33 22.98
N TRP A 241 -0.02 14.17 22.46
CA TRP A 241 1.15 14.04 21.60
C TRP A 241 0.71 13.87 20.17
N HIS A 242 0.75 14.98 19.43
CA HIS A 242 0.44 15.01 18.01
C HIS A 242 1.71 14.70 17.22
N LEU A 243 1.66 13.61 16.48
CA LEU A 243 2.73 13.15 15.60
C LEU A 243 2.18 13.14 14.17
N ARG A 244 3.00 13.58 13.21
CA ARG A 244 2.69 13.45 11.78
C ARG A 244 3.80 12.67 11.09
N THR A 245 3.40 11.77 10.20
CA THR A 245 4.25 10.94 9.35
C THR A 245 3.76 11.05 7.90
N ILE A 246 4.59 10.64 6.94
CA ILE A 246 4.21 10.67 5.52
C ILE A 246 3.35 9.45 5.18
N ASP A 247 3.75 8.25 5.61
CA ASP A 247 2.99 7.00 5.37
C ASP A 247 3.16 5.96 6.48
N ASP A 248 4.01 6.24 7.47
CA ASP A 248 4.43 5.28 8.49
C ASP A 248 3.53 5.24 9.74
N ARG A 249 2.35 5.88 9.69
CA ARG A 249 1.45 6.00 10.86
C ARG A 249 1.04 4.63 11.41
N ASP A 250 0.73 3.69 10.53
CA ASP A 250 0.27 2.35 10.94
C ASP A 250 1.37 1.59 11.67
N TYR A 251 2.61 1.70 11.20
CA TYR A 251 3.77 1.12 11.87
C TYR A 251 3.97 1.72 13.26
N LEU A 252 3.92 3.05 13.36
CA LEU A 252 4.03 3.73 14.64
C LEU A 252 2.88 3.36 15.59
N SER A 253 1.65 3.23 15.09
CA SER A 253 0.49 2.78 15.88
C SER A 253 0.70 1.37 16.39
N ASN A 254 0.93 0.39 15.51
CA ASN A 254 1.12 -1.01 15.89
C ASN A 254 2.24 -1.17 16.94
N PHE A 255 3.28 -0.36 16.79
CA PHE A 255 4.44 -0.35 17.63
C PHE A 255 4.14 0.14 19.07
N VAL A 256 3.27 1.15 19.23
CA VAL A 256 2.84 1.62 20.57
C VAL A 256 1.70 0.79 21.16
N SER A 257 1.00 0.00 20.34
CA SER A 257 -0.16 -0.82 20.72
C SER A 257 0.17 -2.08 21.54
N VAL A 258 1.44 -2.53 21.58
CA VAL A 258 1.80 -3.85 22.16
C VAL A 258 2.86 -3.75 23.24
N ASN A 259 2.67 -4.51 24.32
CA ASN A 259 3.71 -4.80 25.31
C ASN A 259 4.19 -6.26 25.16
N GLU A 260 5.21 -6.48 24.34
CA GLU A 260 5.74 -7.83 24.05
C GLU A 260 6.65 -8.36 25.15
N SER A 261 7.27 -7.48 25.95
CA SER A 261 8.29 -7.87 26.92
C SER A 261 7.74 -8.44 28.22
N LYS A 262 6.45 -8.21 28.53
CA LYS A 262 5.87 -8.59 29.83
C LYS A 262 4.58 -9.40 29.77
N ASN A 263 4.08 -9.85 28.60
CA ASN A 263 2.74 -10.46 28.49
C ASN A 263 1.71 -9.62 29.26
N VAL A 264 1.49 -8.36 28.87
CA VAL A 264 0.49 -7.51 29.53
C VAL A 264 -0.31 -6.79 28.46
N GLN A 265 -1.44 -7.37 27.99
CA GLN A 265 -2.63 -6.66 27.47
C GLN A 265 -3.60 -7.56 26.70
N MET A 266 -4.89 -7.18 26.72
CA MET A 266 -5.89 -7.44 25.66
C MET A 266 -5.51 -6.73 24.35
N SER A 267 -4.76 -7.38 23.43
CA SER A 267 -4.47 -6.80 22.12
C SER A 267 -5.44 -7.34 21.08
N LEU A 268 -6.12 -6.45 20.35
CA LEU A 268 -6.95 -6.88 19.24
C LEU A 268 -6.10 -7.02 17.99
N SER A 269 -6.09 -8.20 17.38
CA SER A 269 -5.58 -8.39 16.02
C SER A 269 -6.74 -8.39 15.05
N ILE A 270 -6.74 -7.43 14.14
CA ILE A 270 -7.75 -7.34 13.08
C ILE A 270 -7.20 -8.05 11.85
N ILE A 271 -7.84 -9.08 11.32
CA ILE A 271 -7.48 -9.63 10.00
C ILE A 271 -8.44 -9.04 8.97
N ASN A 272 -7.89 -8.35 7.98
CA ASN A 272 -8.62 -7.93 6.80
C ASN A 272 -8.55 -9.04 5.75
N TYR A 273 -9.65 -9.73 5.46
CA TYR A 273 -9.63 -10.84 4.49
C TYR A 273 -9.31 -10.41 3.06
N SER A 274 -9.65 -9.17 2.69
CA SER A 274 -9.44 -8.67 1.32
C SER A 274 -7.96 -8.40 1.01
N TYR A 275 -7.15 -8.11 2.03
CA TYR A 275 -5.73 -7.76 1.87
C TYR A 275 -4.78 -8.54 2.80
N LYS A 276 -5.30 -9.46 3.62
CA LYS A 276 -4.62 -10.18 4.71
C LYS A 276 -3.78 -9.27 5.64
N GLU A 277 -4.13 -7.98 5.74
CA GLU A 277 -3.46 -7.04 6.63
C GLU A 277 -3.87 -7.30 8.08
N THR A 278 -2.90 -7.27 9.01
CA THR A 278 -3.16 -7.31 10.44
C THR A 278 -2.85 -5.98 11.13
N PHE A 279 -3.81 -5.45 11.87
CA PHE A 279 -3.64 -4.26 12.70
C PHE A 279 -3.73 -4.62 14.18
N LYS A 280 -2.96 -3.91 15.02
CA LYS A 280 -2.99 -4.08 16.47
C LYS A 280 -3.53 -2.83 17.15
N GLU A 281 -4.51 -3.03 18.01
CA GLU A 281 -5.12 -1.96 18.80
C GLU A 281 -5.14 -2.29 20.30
N PRO A 282 -4.75 -1.34 21.16
CA PRO A 282 -5.00 -1.44 22.59
C PRO A 282 -6.46 -1.09 22.88
N LEU A 283 -7.21 -2.01 23.46
CA LEU A 283 -8.56 -1.75 23.95
C LEU A 283 -8.62 -1.94 25.46
N ASN A 284 -9.33 -1.06 26.15
CA ASN A 284 -9.63 -1.24 27.57
C ASN A 284 -10.93 -2.01 27.73
N PRO A 285 -10.89 -3.25 28.22
CA PRO A 285 -12.09 -4.08 28.28
C PRO A 285 -13.12 -3.58 29.29
N TYR A 286 -12.72 -2.80 30.30
CA TYR A 286 -13.60 -2.31 31.36
C TYR A 286 -14.37 -1.03 30.97
N SER A 287 -13.92 -0.31 29.94
CA SER A 287 -14.57 0.93 29.49
C SER A 287 -15.12 0.85 28.07
N MET A 288 -14.68 -0.12 27.27
CA MET A 288 -15.09 -0.29 25.88
C MET A 288 -16.24 -1.30 25.79
N THR A 289 -17.34 -0.92 25.14
CA THR A 289 -18.37 -1.89 24.72
C THR A 289 -18.04 -2.44 23.33
N PHE A 290 -18.63 -3.58 22.97
CA PHE A 290 -18.45 -4.16 21.64
C PHE A 290 -18.83 -3.18 20.51
N LYS A 291 -19.98 -2.52 20.64
CA LYS A 291 -20.44 -1.47 19.71
C LYS A 291 -19.44 -0.31 19.58
N HIS A 292 -18.93 0.21 20.70
CA HIS A 292 -17.94 1.30 20.67
C HIS A 292 -16.62 0.84 20.02
N GLY A 293 -16.19 -0.40 20.29
CA GLY A 293 -15.03 -1.00 19.63
C GLY A 293 -15.20 -1.06 18.11
N ILE A 294 -16.34 -1.56 17.61
CA ILE A 294 -16.67 -1.59 16.18
C ILE A 294 -16.60 -0.20 15.56
N GLN A 295 -17.24 0.79 16.18
CA GLN A 295 -17.25 2.17 15.65
C GLN A 295 -15.85 2.79 15.65
N HIS A 296 -15.05 2.52 16.68
CA HIS A 296 -13.65 2.94 16.74
C HIS A 296 -12.86 2.39 15.54
N PHE A 297 -12.98 1.09 15.24
CA PHE A 297 -12.30 0.49 14.08
C PHE A 297 -12.80 1.01 12.75
N LYS A 298 -14.11 1.15 12.60
CA LYS A 298 -14.71 1.72 11.38
C LYS A 298 -14.14 3.11 11.10
N HIS A 299 -14.12 3.99 12.11
CA HIS A 299 -13.56 5.33 11.98
C HIS A 299 -12.05 5.30 11.66
N LYS A 300 -11.28 4.47 12.37
CA LYS A 300 -9.83 4.36 12.16
C LYS A 300 -9.49 3.89 10.73
N LEU A 301 -10.19 2.86 10.25
CA LEU A 301 -10.01 2.32 8.91
C LEU A 301 -10.49 3.31 7.83
N GLN A 302 -11.56 4.07 8.09
CA GLN A 302 -12.04 5.14 7.22
C GLN A 302 -10.97 6.24 7.06
N VAL A 303 -10.39 6.73 8.16
CA VAL A 303 -9.31 7.74 8.13
C VAL A 303 -8.08 7.21 7.39
N ARG A 304 -7.74 5.92 7.58
CA ARG A 304 -6.65 5.26 6.86
C ARG A 304 -6.91 5.20 5.35
N TYR A 305 -8.06 4.68 4.94
CA TYR A 305 -8.40 4.55 3.52
C TYR A 305 -8.47 5.91 2.84
N HIS A 306 -8.96 6.94 3.53
CA HIS A 306 -8.99 8.31 3.03
C HIS A 306 -7.59 8.82 2.72
N PHE A 307 -6.65 8.57 3.62
CA PHE A 307 -5.27 8.97 3.42
C PHE A 307 -4.63 8.29 2.21
N MET A 308 -4.81 6.97 2.10
CA MET A 308 -4.16 6.14 1.08
C MET A 308 -4.75 6.34 -0.32
N HIS A 309 -6.08 6.45 -0.41
CA HIS A 309 -6.81 6.32 -1.68
C HIS A 309 -7.86 7.42 -1.91
N GLY A 310 -7.95 8.42 -1.03
CA GLY A 310 -8.98 9.47 -1.16
C GLY A 310 -10.41 9.02 -0.83
N GLY A 311 -10.62 7.74 -0.47
CA GLY A 311 -11.92 7.17 -0.15
C GLY A 311 -12.24 7.18 1.35
N ASP A 312 -13.39 7.72 1.72
CA ASP A 312 -13.86 7.72 3.12
C ASP A 312 -15.33 7.32 3.22
N GLU A 313 -16.00 6.97 2.13
CA GLU A 313 -17.39 6.58 2.18
C GLU A 313 -17.51 5.06 2.40
N PRO A 314 -18.06 4.61 3.54
CA PRO A 314 -18.20 3.19 3.81
C PRO A 314 -19.29 2.60 2.93
N ILE A 315 -18.95 1.57 2.15
CA ILE A 315 -19.93 0.71 1.47
C ILE A 315 -20.35 -0.38 2.41
N TYR A 316 -19.41 -1.10 2.99
CA TYR A 316 -19.70 -2.25 3.84
C TYR A 316 -18.69 -2.31 4.96
N PHE A 317 -19.17 -2.71 6.14
CA PHE A 317 -18.34 -2.96 7.30
C PHE A 317 -18.99 -4.05 8.15
N LYS A 318 -18.35 -5.20 8.27
CA LYS A 318 -18.76 -6.29 9.13
C LYS A 318 -17.61 -6.71 10.02
N CYS A 319 -17.90 -6.89 11.29
CA CYS A 319 -16.95 -7.36 12.29
C CYS A 319 -17.47 -8.66 12.89
N LYS A 320 -16.70 -9.74 12.77
CA LYS A 320 -17.00 -11.04 13.35
C LYS A 320 -15.98 -11.32 14.47
N PRO A 321 -16.36 -11.17 15.76
CA PRO A 321 -15.50 -11.58 16.85
C PRO A 321 -15.55 -13.12 17.00
N GLU A 322 -14.45 -13.69 17.48
CA GLU A 322 -14.25 -15.14 17.64
C GLU A 322 -15.30 -15.84 18.51
N LEU A 323 -15.95 -15.11 19.44
CA LEU A 323 -16.98 -15.62 20.36
C LEU A 323 -18.44 -15.29 19.92
N SER A 324 -18.65 -14.82 18.68
CA SER A 324 -19.91 -14.19 18.24
C SER A 324 -21.17 -15.06 18.21
N SER A 325 -21.09 -16.39 18.34
CA SER A 325 -22.27 -17.25 18.17
C SER A 325 -23.38 -17.08 19.23
N LYS A 326 -23.14 -16.27 20.28
CA LYS A 326 -24.08 -16.10 21.41
C LYS A 326 -24.46 -14.65 21.76
N MET A 327 -24.01 -13.63 21.03
CA MET A 327 -24.21 -12.23 21.44
C MET A 327 -25.33 -11.53 20.66
N SER A 328 -26.49 -11.39 21.30
CA SER A 328 -27.63 -10.60 20.79
C SER A 328 -27.56 -9.11 21.16
N ASN A 329 -26.64 -8.71 22.06
CA ASN A 329 -26.55 -7.34 22.57
C ASN A 329 -25.15 -6.74 22.36
N GLU A 330 -25.03 -5.79 21.42
CA GLU A 330 -23.77 -5.11 21.11
C GLU A 330 -23.32 -4.09 22.19
N ASN A 331 -24.18 -3.75 23.14
CA ASN A 331 -23.87 -2.80 24.21
C ASN A 331 -23.10 -3.43 25.40
N VAL A 332 -22.77 -4.73 25.32
CA VAL A 332 -22.02 -5.44 26.35
C VAL A 332 -20.58 -4.95 26.41
N LEU A 333 -20.04 -4.77 27.62
CA LEU A 333 -18.63 -4.43 27.84
C LEU A 333 -17.73 -5.57 27.39
N LEU A 334 -16.59 -5.24 26.76
CA LEU A 334 -15.61 -6.25 26.35
C LEU A 334 -15.13 -7.11 27.54
N HIS A 335 -15.11 -6.55 28.76
CA HIS A 335 -14.87 -7.31 29.99
C HIS A 335 -15.82 -8.49 30.12
N ASP A 336 -17.12 -8.29 29.95
CA ASP A 336 -18.12 -9.35 30.10
C ASP A 336 -18.04 -10.41 28.99
N ILE A 337 -17.54 -10.02 27.81
CA ILE A 337 -17.28 -10.94 26.69
C ILE A 337 -16.10 -11.86 27.01
N TYR A 338 -15.02 -11.29 27.56
CA TYR A 338 -13.71 -11.95 27.58
C TYR A 338 -13.22 -12.39 28.95
N LYS A 339 -13.90 -12.04 30.05
CA LYS A 339 -13.49 -12.35 31.43
C LYS A 339 -13.26 -13.83 31.73
N HIS A 340 -13.81 -14.72 30.91
CA HIS A 340 -13.68 -16.17 31.07
C HIS A 340 -12.53 -16.78 30.26
N ILE A 341 -11.81 -16.01 29.44
CA ILE A 341 -10.65 -16.49 28.70
C ILE A 341 -9.45 -16.61 29.66
N PRO A 342 -8.67 -17.72 29.60
CA PRO A 342 -7.44 -17.87 30.37
C PRO A 342 -6.51 -16.66 30.21
N HIS A 343 -5.87 -16.25 31.31
CA HIS A 343 -4.97 -15.09 31.37
C HIS A 343 -5.65 -13.71 31.20
N TYR A 344 -6.99 -13.61 31.13
CA TYR A 344 -7.69 -12.33 31.20
C TYR A 344 -7.25 -11.52 32.44
N PRO A 345 -7.05 -10.18 32.32
CA PRO A 345 -7.31 -9.29 31.18
C PRO A 345 -6.19 -9.24 30.13
N ILE A 346 -5.19 -10.09 30.26
CA ILE A 346 -3.99 -10.17 29.42
C ILE A 346 -4.21 -11.27 28.39
N ILE A 347 -4.88 -10.94 27.29
CA ILE A 347 -5.20 -11.91 26.24
C ILE A 347 -4.94 -11.30 24.86
N GLN A 348 -4.74 -12.08 23.82
CA GLN A 348 -4.85 -11.55 22.47
C GLN A 348 -6.20 -12.01 21.92
N VAL A 349 -7.02 -11.06 21.49
CA VAL A 349 -8.32 -11.36 20.88
C VAL A 349 -8.24 -11.08 19.40
N HIS A 350 -8.97 -11.87 18.62
CA HIS A 350 -8.99 -11.73 17.18
C HIS A 350 -10.39 -11.33 16.69
N TRP A 351 -10.48 -10.21 15.96
CA TRP A 351 -11.69 -9.82 15.25
C TRP A 351 -11.41 -9.85 13.76
N GLU A 352 -12.25 -10.57 13.05
CA GLU A 352 -12.24 -10.55 11.59
C GLU A 352 -13.09 -9.36 11.14
N ILE A 353 -12.48 -8.45 10.37
CA ILE A 353 -13.19 -7.27 9.86
C ILE A 353 -13.14 -7.29 8.34
N GLU A 354 -14.33 -7.38 7.74
CA GLU A 354 -14.54 -7.19 6.32
C GLU A 354 -15.03 -5.76 6.11
N TYR A 355 -14.37 -5.01 5.24
CA TYR A 355 -14.79 -3.65 4.93
C TYR A 355 -14.49 -3.28 3.49
N VAL A 356 -15.32 -2.39 2.94
CA VAL A 356 -15.13 -1.77 1.63
C VAL A 356 -15.45 -0.29 1.76
N PHE A 357 -14.51 0.56 1.37
CA PHE A 357 -14.71 2.01 1.25
C PHE A 357 -14.66 2.40 -0.23
N MET A 358 -15.28 3.53 -0.54
CA MET A 358 -15.24 4.15 -1.86
C MET A 358 -14.87 5.62 -1.78
N VAL A 359 -14.44 6.17 -2.91
CA VAL A 359 -14.34 7.61 -3.12
C VAL A 359 -15.76 8.15 -3.29
N PRO A 360 -16.18 9.15 -2.48
CA PRO A 360 -17.49 9.77 -2.62
C PRO A 360 -17.67 10.38 -4.00
N TYR A 361 -18.89 10.31 -4.53
CA TYR A 361 -19.22 10.79 -5.88
C TYR A 361 -18.69 12.22 -6.13
N LYS A 362 -18.83 13.12 -5.15
CA LYS A 362 -18.38 14.52 -5.23
C LYS A 362 -16.87 14.72 -5.45
N ARG A 363 -16.03 13.73 -5.11
CA ARG A 363 -14.56 13.74 -5.32
C ARG A 363 -14.12 12.84 -6.48
N THR A 364 -15.07 12.42 -7.32
CA THR A 364 -14.79 11.68 -8.55
C THR A 364 -14.83 12.60 -9.77
N ILE A 365 -14.20 12.16 -10.84
CA ILE A 365 -14.15 12.86 -12.13
C ILE A 365 -14.94 12.10 -13.19
N SER A 366 -15.60 12.86 -14.07
CA SER A 366 -16.18 12.32 -15.30
C SER A 366 -15.07 11.89 -16.24
N ILE A 367 -15.38 10.89 -17.07
CA ILE A 367 -14.49 10.46 -18.16
C ILE A 367 -14.70 11.33 -19.41
N GLU A 368 -15.90 11.85 -19.62
CA GLU A 368 -16.17 12.79 -20.71
C GLU A 368 -15.73 14.19 -20.27
N ARG A 369 -14.57 14.63 -20.77
CA ARG A 369 -14.07 16.00 -20.56
C ARG A 369 -14.18 16.81 -21.85
N SER A 370 -14.87 17.93 -21.78
CA SER A 370 -14.79 18.99 -22.79
C SER A 370 -13.49 19.78 -22.59
N LEU A 371 -12.37 19.25 -23.10
CA LEU A 371 -11.12 20.01 -23.14
C LEU A 371 -11.12 21.00 -24.33
N PRO A 372 -10.39 22.14 -24.22
CA PRO A 372 -10.33 23.14 -25.28
C PRO A 372 -9.82 22.52 -26.57
N LYS A 373 -10.39 22.94 -27.71
CA LYS A 373 -9.89 22.57 -29.04
C LYS A 373 -8.39 22.86 -29.12
N SER A 374 -7.63 21.86 -29.52
CA SER A 374 -6.17 21.85 -29.69
C SER A 374 -5.62 23.17 -30.25
N VAL A 375 -4.67 23.78 -29.56
CA VAL A 375 -3.76 24.77 -30.16
C VAL A 375 -2.81 24.00 -31.09
N PRO A 376 -2.52 24.49 -32.32
CA PRO A 376 -1.62 23.80 -33.25
C PRO A 376 -0.22 23.61 -32.66
N ASN A 377 0.32 22.42 -32.91
CA ASN A 377 1.60 21.87 -32.46
C ASN A 377 2.75 22.89 -32.32
N GLN A 378 3.42 22.82 -31.16
CA GLN A 378 4.87 23.03 -31.06
C GLN A 378 5.50 21.71 -30.61
N ASP A 379 5.53 20.74 -31.52
CA ASP A 379 6.21 19.47 -31.28
C ASP A 379 7.71 19.72 -31.23
N ILE A 380 8.32 19.46 -30.08
CA ILE A 380 9.71 19.01 -30.08
C ILE A 380 9.64 17.52 -30.41
N PRO A 381 10.11 17.07 -31.57
CA PRO A 381 10.17 15.65 -31.86
C PRO A 381 11.10 15.02 -30.83
N ILE A 382 10.56 14.18 -29.94
CA ILE A 382 11.39 13.28 -29.14
C ILE A 382 12.12 12.42 -30.17
N SER A 383 13.42 12.68 -30.34
CA SER A 383 14.19 12.12 -31.44
C SER A 383 14.04 10.60 -31.47
N SER A 384 13.64 10.09 -32.61
CA SER A 384 13.38 8.69 -32.94
C SER A 384 14.65 7.85 -32.97
N ASN A 385 15.40 7.79 -31.87
CA ASN A 385 16.52 6.86 -31.76
C ASN A 385 15.95 5.45 -31.57
N GLN A 386 16.06 4.65 -32.64
CA GLN A 386 15.77 3.21 -32.74
C GLN A 386 14.72 2.71 -31.74
N LYS A 387 13.43 2.95 -32.05
CA LYS A 387 12.36 2.21 -31.36
C LYS A 387 12.52 0.74 -31.72
N THR A 388 13.14 -0.04 -30.83
CA THR A 388 13.10 -1.50 -30.86
C THR A 388 11.65 -1.97 -30.96
N LYS A 389 11.39 -3.09 -31.64
CA LYS A 389 10.07 -3.77 -31.63
C LYS A 389 9.64 -4.00 -30.17
N LEU A 390 8.67 -3.23 -29.68
CA LEU A 390 8.19 -3.30 -28.30
C LEU A 390 6.90 -4.12 -28.23
N ASN A 391 7.00 -5.39 -27.81
CA ASN A 391 5.82 -6.19 -27.48
C ASN A 391 5.54 -6.07 -25.96
N PRO A 392 4.47 -5.39 -25.52
CA PRO A 392 4.17 -5.20 -24.09
C PRO A 392 3.47 -6.40 -23.43
N PHE A 393 3.31 -7.52 -24.14
CA PHE A 393 2.53 -8.65 -23.67
C PHE A 393 3.38 -9.77 -23.07
N LEU A 394 2.85 -10.38 -22.01
CA LEU A 394 3.24 -11.70 -21.51
C LEU A 394 2.07 -12.65 -21.72
N TYR A 395 2.40 -13.91 -22.00
CA TYR A 395 1.39 -14.96 -22.19
C TYR A 395 1.10 -15.68 -20.87
N GLU A 396 0.03 -16.48 -20.82
CA GLU A 396 -0.35 -17.21 -19.61
C GLU A 396 0.81 -18.05 -19.00
N SER A 397 1.64 -18.65 -19.85
CA SER A 397 2.83 -19.42 -19.46
C SER A 397 3.90 -18.59 -18.73
N ASP A 398 3.82 -17.27 -18.81
CA ASP A 398 4.78 -16.33 -18.23
C ASP A 398 4.39 -15.81 -16.84
N LEU A 399 3.36 -16.37 -16.19
CA LEU A 399 2.92 -15.92 -14.86
C LEU A 399 4.06 -15.92 -13.82
N CYS A 400 4.97 -16.90 -13.89
CA CYS A 400 6.16 -16.95 -13.03
C CYS A 400 7.08 -15.72 -13.21
N LYS A 401 7.16 -15.16 -14.42
CA LYS A 401 7.95 -13.94 -14.68
C LYS A 401 7.31 -12.73 -14.00
N LEU A 402 5.97 -12.62 -14.02
CA LEU A 402 5.25 -11.55 -13.30
C LEU A 402 5.43 -11.64 -11.78
N LYS A 403 5.37 -12.85 -11.21
CA LYS A 403 5.67 -13.06 -9.79
C LYS A 403 7.10 -12.61 -9.43
N HIS A 404 8.06 -12.86 -10.33
CA HIS A 404 9.45 -12.41 -10.13
C HIS A 404 9.54 -10.87 -10.13
N ILE A 405 8.88 -10.20 -11.09
CA ILE A 405 8.80 -8.72 -11.15
C ILE A 405 8.20 -8.17 -9.85
N GLN A 406 7.12 -8.78 -9.36
CA GLN A 406 6.48 -8.35 -8.11
C GLN A 406 7.40 -8.52 -6.90
N GLY A 407 8.24 -9.56 -6.90
CA GLY A 407 9.26 -9.76 -5.87
C GLY A 407 10.33 -8.68 -5.84
N ILE A 408 10.56 -7.96 -6.95
CA ILE A 408 11.49 -6.83 -7.02
C ILE A 408 10.87 -5.60 -6.35
N THR A 409 9.64 -5.23 -6.71
CA THR A 409 8.95 -4.06 -6.15
C THR A 409 8.63 -4.23 -4.67
N ALA A 410 8.35 -5.45 -4.20
CA ALA A 410 8.14 -5.76 -2.79
C ALA A 410 9.36 -5.46 -1.89
N ARG A 411 10.57 -5.36 -2.46
CA ARG A 411 11.82 -5.11 -1.72
C ARG A 411 12.17 -3.62 -1.59
N VAL A 412 11.35 -2.76 -2.19
CA VAL A 412 11.61 -1.32 -2.24
C VAL A 412 11.36 -0.68 -0.88
N THR A 413 12.30 0.19 -0.46
CA THR A 413 12.20 0.86 0.83
C THR A 413 11.35 2.13 0.73
N ARG A 414 10.41 2.32 1.67
CA ARG A 414 9.35 3.34 1.56
C ARG A 414 9.70 4.74 2.06
N HIS A 415 10.85 4.95 2.71
CA HIS A 415 11.27 6.28 3.16
C HIS A 415 11.93 7.09 2.04
N LYS A 416 11.82 8.43 2.07
CA LYS A 416 12.42 9.36 1.09
C LYS A 416 12.06 9.02 -0.38
N LYS A 417 10.77 8.78 -0.63
CA LYS A 417 10.24 8.26 -1.90
C LYS A 417 10.66 9.09 -3.11
N LEU A 418 10.45 10.40 -3.06
CA LEU A 418 10.80 11.29 -4.17
C LEU A 418 12.31 11.31 -4.43
N GLN A 419 13.14 11.40 -3.39
CA GLN A 419 14.60 11.36 -3.54
C GLN A 419 15.08 10.08 -4.23
N LYS A 420 14.49 8.93 -3.88
CA LYS A 420 14.87 7.63 -4.44
C LYS A 420 14.42 7.45 -5.88
N LEU A 421 13.21 7.94 -6.20
CA LEU A 421 12.74 7.99 -7.58
C LEU A 421 13.69 8.81 -8.45
N LEU A 422 14.04 10.04 -8.02
CA LEU A 422 14.95 10.88 -8.78
C LEU A 422 16.38 10.31 -8.83
N HIS A 423 16.86 9.70 -7.75
CA HIS A 423 18.15 9.00 -7.73
C HIS A 423 18.20 7.85 -8.74
N GLU A 424 17.14 7.04 -8.80
CA GLU A 424 16.99 5.96 -9.79
C GLU A 424 17.04 6.49 -11.23
N VAL A 425 16.33 7.58 -11.53
CA VAL A 425 16.34 8.21 -12.86
C VAL A 425 17.76 8.68 -13.22
N ILE A 426 18.47 9.32 -12.27
CA ILE A 426 19.85 9.78 -12.49
C ILE A 426 20.81 8.59 -12.68
N LYS A 427 20.64 7.52 -11.89
CA LYS A 427 21.42 6.28 -11.98
C LYS A 427 21.27 5.60 -13.34
N ASN A 428 20.09 5.69 -13.95
CA ASN A 428 19.81 5.17 -15.28
C ASN A 428 20.11 6.18 -16.41
N ASN A 429 21.03 7.13 -16.18
CA ASN A 429 21.51 8.11 -17.16
C ASN A 429 20.43 9.04 -17.73
N CYS A 430 19.37 9.31 -16.97
CA CYS A 430 18.26 10.16 -17.39
C CYS A 430 18.24 11.52 -16.66
N LEU A 431 19.40 12.04 -16.25
CA LEU A 431 19.48 13.35 -15.58
C LEU A 431 18.90 14.48 -16.45
N ILE A 432 19.01 14.35 -17.79
CA ILE A 432 18.50 15.34 -18.75
C ILE A 432 16.99 15.60 -18.61
N ASP A 433 16.22 14.63 -18.12
CA ASP A 433 14.77 14.79 -17.92
C ASP A 433 14.41 15.56 -16.64
N LEU A 434 15.37 15.74 -15.73
CA LEU A 434 15.17 16.37 -14.43
C LEU A 434 15.64 17.83 -14.40
N ILE A 435 16.42 18.27 -15.39
CA ILE A 435 17.10 19.56 -15.40
C ILE A 435 16.93 20.30 -16.74
N PRO A 436 17.15 21.63 -16.78
CA PRO A 436 17.16 22.39 -18.02
C PRO A 436 18.35 22.06 -18.93
N LYS A 437 18.14 22.13 -20.26
CA LYS A 437 19.19 21.88 -21.27
C LYS A 437 20.41 22.82 -21.12
N ASN A 438 20.20 24.06 -20.72
CA ASN A 438 21.29 25.04 -20.50
C ASN A 438 22.15 24.74 -19.26
N LEU A 439 21.65 23.95 -18.31
CA LEU A 439 22.43 23.53 -17.14
C LEU A 439 23.33 22.35 -17.49
N LEU A 440 22.87 21.46 -18.37
CA LEU A 440 23.60 20.28 -18.84
C LEU A 440 24.96 20.65 -19.48
N SER A 441 25.05 21.81 -20.14
CA SER A 441 26.30 22.31 -20.74
C SER A 441 27.39 22.65 -19.71
N LYS A 442 27.03 22.82 -18.43
CA LYS A 442 27.98 23.06 -17.33
C LYS A 442 28.64 21.77 -16.81
N GLY A 443 28.28 20.61 -17.35
CA GLY A 443 28.87 19.30 -17.06
C GLY A 443 28.07 18.47 -16.04
N GLU A 444 27.68 17.26 -16.45
CA GLU A 444 26.86 16.33 -15.66
C GLU A 444 27.47 15.99 -14.29
N GLN A 445 28.78 15.76 -14.24
CA GLN A 445 29.50 15.43 -13.00
C GLN A 445 29.44 16.56 -11.97
N ARG A 446 29.46 17.82 -12.42
CA ARG A 446 29.35 18.99 -11.54
C ARG A 446 27.97 19.06 -10.90
N ILE A 447 26.92 18.81 -11.68
CA ILE A 447 25.55 18.77 -11.20
C ILE A 447 25.36 17.61 -10.21
N LYS A 448 25.81 16.40 -10.56
CA LYS A 448 25.78 15.23 -9.66
C LYS A 448 26.44 15.51 -8.31
N LYS A 449 27.58 16.23 -8.28
CA LYS A 449 28.21 16.67 -7.03
C LYS A 449 27.35 17.67 -6.24
N GLN A 450 26.73 18.65 -6.90
CA GLN A 450 25.90 19.67 -6.25
C GLN A 450 24.66 19.09 -5.58
N ILE A 451 24.06 18.05 -6.17
CA ILE A 451 22.88 17.37 -5.61
C ILE A 451 23.24 16.19 -4.68
N ASN A 452 24.53 16.03 -4.35
CA ASN A 452 25.04 14.92 -3.54
C ASN A 452 24.66 13.52 -4.09
N PHE A 453 24.72 13.35 -5.41
CA PHE A 453 24.45 12.06 -6.04
C PHE A 453 25.63 11.10 -5.82
N ASN A 454 25.34 9.94 -5.25
CA ASN A 454 26.25 8.81 -5.11
C ASN A 454 25.57 7.55 -5.63
N GLU A 455 26.14 6.91 -6.64
CA GLU A 455 25.57 5.72 -7.29
C GLU A 455 25.35 4.54 -6.33
N LYS A 456 26.19 4.43 -5.29
CA LYS A 456 26.11 3.39 -4.25
C LYS A 456 25.18 3.75 -3.09
N ASP A 457 24.67 4.97 -3.04
CA ASP A 457 23.80 5.41 -1.95
C ASP A 457 22.33 5.04 -2.22
N GLU A 458 21.91 3.90 -1.67
CA GLU A 458 20.52 3.44 -1.71
C GLU A 458 19.62 4.13 -0.64
N ASN A 459 20.19 4.94 0.26
CA ASN A 459 19.48 5.54 1.39
C ASN A 459 18.91 6.94 1.08
N GLY A 460 19.00 7.40 -0.17
CA GLY A 460 18.42 8.66 -0.63
C GLY A 460 19.07 9.88 0.01
N GLY A 461 20.39 9.99 -0.04
CA GLY A 461 21.15 11.20 0.32
C GLY A 461 21.06 12.33 -0.71
N LEU A 462 20.29 12.15 -1.79
CA LEU A 462 20.05 13.13 -2.84
C LEU A 462 19.42 14.41 -2.25
N ILE A 463 20.04 15.55 -2.55
CA ILE A 463 19.53 16.87 -2.17
C ILE A 463 18.50 17.31 -3.22
N LEU A 464 17.28 17.60 -2.77
CA LEU A 464 16.23 18.18 -3.61
C LEU A 464 16.43 19.69 -3.65
N ASN A 465 17.01 20.18 -4.74
CA ASN A 465 17.20 21.61 -5.00
C ASN A 465 16.44 21.99 -6.28
N ASP A 466 15.41 22.81 -6.14
CA ASP A 466 14.52 23.22 -7.23
C ASP A 466 15.24 24.06 -8.30
N GLU A 467 16.30 24.80 -7.93
CA GLU A 467 17.11 25.59 -8.88
C GLU A 467 17.90 24.70 -9.86
N ILE A 468 18.18 23.45 -9.46
CA ILE A 468 18.89 22.46 -10.26
C ILE A 468 17.90 21.49 -10.91
N LEU A 469 17.06 20.87 -10.07
CA LEU A 469 16.06 19.87 -10.45
C LEU A 469 14.73 20.58 -10.76
N THR A 470 14.67 21.31 -11.87
CA THR A 470 13.51 22.12 -12.24
C THR A 470 12.22 21.33 -12.44
N ILE A 471 12.32 20.00 -12.58
CA ILE A 471 11.15 19.12 -12.51
C ILE A 471 10.32 19.35 -11.23
N LEU A 472 10.97 19.71 -10.10
CA LEU A 472 10.28 19.92 -8.83
C LEU A 472 9.24 21.06 -8.89
N ASP A 473 9.49 22.11 -9.66
CA ASP A 473 8.53 23.21 -9.85
C ASP A 473 7.35 22.80 -10.75
N GLU A 474 7.61 21.98 -11.77
CA GLU A 474 6.58 21.35 -12.59
C GLU A 474 5.68 20.46 -11.73
N LEU A 475 6.28 19.66 -10.82
CA LEU A 475 5.52 18.82 -9.88
C LEU A 475 4.65 19.63 -8.94
N LYS A 476 5.15 20.73 -8.36
CA LYS A 476 4.34 21.60 -7.47
C LYS A 476 3.19 22.25 -8.22
N THR A 477 3.42 22.65 -9.48
CA THR A 477 2.37 23.22 -10.33
C THR A 477 1.27 22.18 -10.57
N LEU A 478 1.65 20.99 -11.02
CA LEU A 478 0.72 19.87 -11.25
C LEU A 478 0.03 19.40 -9.96
N TYR A 479 0.71 19.48 -8.83
CA TYR A 479 0.12 19.15 -7.53
C TYR A 479 -1.05 20.07 -7.20
N HIS A 480 -1.02 21.34 -7.63
CA HIS A 480 -2.09 22.31 -7.42
C HIS A 480 -3.12 22.37 -8.55
N ASP A 481 -3.05 21.46 -9.52
CA ASP A 481 -4.05 21.38 -10.58
C ASP A 481 -5.47 21.21 -10.02
N ASP A 482 -6.45 21.88 -10.63
CA ASP A 482 -7.84 21.89 -10.18
C ASP A 482 -8.46 20.49 -10.15
N ILE A 483 -8.02 19.59 -11.04
CA ILE A 483 -8.48 18.19 -11.06
C ILE A 483 -7.95 17.45 -9.83
N HIS A 484 -6.67 17.63 -9.49
CA HIS A 484 -6.08 17.02 -8.30
C HIS A 484 -6.72 17.55 -7.02
N LYS A 485 -6.97 18.86 -6.96
CA LYS A 485 -7.69 19.53 -5.87
C LYS A 485 -9.13 19.03 -5.72
N HIS A 486 -9.87 18.91 -6.83
CA HIS A 486 -11.25 18.39 -6.85
C HIS A 486 -11.34 16.97 -6.29
N MET A 487 -10.35 16.13 -6.61
CA MET A 487 -10.24 14.78 -6.05
C MET A 487 -9.84 14.75 -4.56
N GLY A 488 -9.43 15.88 -3.98
CA GLY A 488 -8.99 15.99 -2.58
C GLY A 488 -7.51 15.64 -2.37
N TYR A 489 -6.64 15.98 -3.32
CA TYR A 489 -5.21 15.71 -3.28
C TYR A 489 -4.84 14.23 -3.02
N PRO A 490 -5.40 13.26 -3.79
CA PRO A 490 -5.14 11.85 -3.57
C PRO A 490 -3.70 11.42 -3.86
N LEU A 491 -2.96 12.16 -4.70
CA LEU A 491 -1.58 11.87 -5.05
C LEU A 491 -0.58 12.65 -4.17
N GLN A 492 0.64 12.12 -4.09
CA GLN A 492 1.80 12.75 -3.48
C GLN A 492 2.78 13.12 -4.60
N LEU A 493 3.77 13.98 -4.33
CA LEU A 493 4.70 14.45 -5.37
C LEU A 493 5.41 13.33 -6.14
N TRP A 494 5.79 12.22 -5.48
CA TRP A 494 6.42 11.09 -6.17
C TRP A 494 5.46 10.32 -7.09
N HIS A 495 4.16 10.30 -6.80
CA HIS A 495 3.16 9.72 -7.70
C HIS A 495 3.01 10.57 -8.97
N ILE A 496 2.88 11.89 -8.80
CA ILE A 496 2.81 12.83 -9.93
C ILE A 496 4.11 12.77 -10.75
N CYS A 497 5.26 12.69 -10.08
CA CYS A 497 6.56 12.55 -10.72
C CYS A 497 6.67 11.27 -11.54
N ALA A 498 6.21 10.13 -11.02
CA ALA A 498 6.23 8.88 -11.76
C ALA A 498 5.39 8.95 -13.05
N ILE A 499 4.19 9.53 -12.98
CA ILE A 499 3.34 9.74 -14.16
C ILE A 499 4.03 10.70 -15.14
N LEU A 500 4.54 11.84 -14.67
CA LEU A 500 5.20 12.82 -15.52
C LEU A 500 6.45 12.26 -16.22
N LEU A 501 7.27 11.47 -15.51
CA LEU A 501 8.45 10.80 -16.06
C LEU A 501 8.07 9.78 -17.15
N TYR A 502 6.95 9.09 -16.97
CA TYR A 502 6.46 8.12 -17.93
C TYR A 502 5.83 8.81 -19.17
N SER A 503 4.90 9.72 -18.95
CA SER A 503 4.11 10.34 -20.02
C SER A 503 4.83 11.47 -20.76
N GLY A 504 5.73 12.20 -20.09
CA GLY A 504 6.25 13.47 -20.59
C GLY A 504 7.75 13.54 -20.83
N LYS A 505 8.53 12.54 -20.40
CA LYS A 505 9.99 12.61 -20.38
C LYS A 505 10.63 11.48 -21.20
N SER A 506 11.87 11.71 -21.63
CA SER A 506 12.56 10.81 -22.57
C SER A 506 12.99 9.48 -21.92
N CYS A 507 13.16 9.45 -20.60
CA CYS A 507 13.48 8.25 -19.82
C CYS A 507 12.48 7.11 -20.01
N ASN A 508 11.21 7.41 -20.34
CA ASN A 508 10.21 6.38 -20.60
C ASN A 508 10.66 5.39 -21.68
N VAL A 509 11.36 5.86 -22.71
CA VAL A 509 11.85 4.96 -23.79
C VAL A 509 12.76 3.88 -23.20
N GLN A 510 13.73 4.28 -22.37
CA GLN A 510 14.67 3.35 -21.73
C GLN A 510 13.97 2.49 -20.67
N PHE A 511 13.10 3.08 -19.85
CA PHE A 511 12.27 2.38 -18.87
C PHE A 511 11.45 1.27 -19.53
N SER A 512 10.66 1.61 -20.55
CA SER A 512 9.81 0.68 -21.30
C SER A 512 10.63 -0.42 -21.99
N CYS A 513 11.77 -0.06 -22.59
CA CYS A 513 12.69 -1.05 -23.17
C CYS A 513 13.26 -2.02 -22.14
N ASP A 514 13.64 -1.54 -20.96
CA ASP A 514 14.15 -2.38 -19.88
C ASP A 514 13.03 -3.26 -19.29
N GLN A 515 11.81 -2.74 -19.10
CA GLN A 515 10.66 -3.52 -18.63
C GLN A 515 10.32 -4.68 -19.56
N ILE A 516 10.23 -4.43 -20.87
CA ILE A 516 9.94 -5.48 -21.87
C ILE A 516 11.04 -6.55 -21.88
N LYS A 517 12.29 -6.18 -21.55
CA LYS A 517 13.42 -7.10 -21.41
C LYS A 517 13.53 -7.76 -20.02
N LEU A 518 12.49 -7.63 -19.18
CA LEU A 518 12.44 -8.15 -17.81
C LEU A 518 13.56 -7.60 -16.90
N ARG A 519 13.96 -6.34 -17.12
CA ARG A 519 14.99 -5.63 -16.34
C ARG A 519 14.38 -4.67 -15.32
N HIS A 520 13.24 -5.03 -14.72
CA HIS A 520 12.52 -4.21 -13.74
C HIS A 520 13.36 -3.84 -12.52
N GLN A 521 14.41 -4.60 -12.18
CA GLN A 521 15.37 -4.28 -11.12
C GLN A 521 16.16 -2.98 -11.35
N LYS A 522 16.17 -2.45 -12.57
CA LYS A 522 16.75 -1.12 -12.86
C LYS A 522 15.83 0.02 -12.48
N TRP A 523 14.52 -0.22 -12.45
CA TRP A 523 13.48 0.79 -12.26
C TRP A 523 12.48 0.46 -11.14
N PRO A 524 12.92 -0.08 -9.98
CA PRO A 524 12.01 -0.51 -8.93
C PRO A 524 11.12 0.61 -8.35
N TYR A 525 11.61 1.85 -8.27
CA TYR A 525 10.86 2.99 -7.72
C TYR A 525 9.87 3.57 -8.72
N LEU A 526 10.30 3.84 -9.97
CA LEU A 526 9.43 4.37 -11.01
C LEU A 526 8.27 3.40 -11.29
N ASP A 527 8.56 2.11 -11.42
CA ASP A 527 7.55 1.07 -11.65
C ASP A 527 6.52 0.98 -10.51
N MET A 528 6.99 0.95 -9.25
CA MET A 528 6.12 0.87 -8.09
C MET A 528 5.25 2.12 -7.94
N PHE A 529 5.83 3.32 -8.05
CA PHE A 529 5.08 4.56 -7.87
C PHE A 529 4.11 4.85 -9.01
N LEU A 530 4.41 4.42 -10.23
CA LEU A 530 3.49 4.52 -11.36
C LEU A 530 2.27 3.61 -11.15
N GLN A 531 2.51 2.37 -10.72
CA GLN A 531 1.46 1.42 -10.37
C GLN A 531 0.58 1.93 -9.20
N GLU A 532 1.18 2.47 -8.14
CA GLU A 532 0.45 3.10 -7.03
C GLU A 532 -0.40 4.30 -7.50
N ALA A 533 0.17 5.16 -8.34
CA ALA A 533 -0.52 6.35 -8.85
C ALA A 533 -1.74 5.99 -9.72
N ILE A 534 -1.59 5.04 -10.64
CA ILE A 534 -2.69 4.55 -11.49
C ILE A 534 -3.76 3.89 -10.64
N TYR A 535 -3.37 3.06 -9.66
CA TYR A 535 -4.32 2.44 -8.74
C TYR A 535 -5.15 3.47 -7.97
N ILE A 536 -4.51 4.53 -7.46
CA ILE A 536 -5.21 5.61 -6.76
C ILE A 536 -6.18 6.33 -7.70
N LEU A 537 -5.70 6.81 -8.86
CA LEU A 537 -6.53 7.57 -9.80
C LEU A 537 -7.70 6.76 -10.37
N ASN A 538 -7.51 5.46 -10.62
CA ASN A 538 -8.57 4.55 -11.07
C ASN A 538 -9.79 4.58 -10.14
N LYS A 539 -9.60 4.76 -8.82
CA LYS A 539 -10.71 4.86 -7.85
C LYS A 539 -11.49 6.17 -7.94
N HIS A 540 -10.87 7.23 -8.45
CA HIS A 540 -11.49 8.55 -8.60
C HIS A 540 -12.24 8.73 -9.93
N GLU A 541 -12.08 7.81 -10.88
CA GLU A 541 -12.78 7.89 -12.16
C GLU A 541 -14.10 7.15 -12.14
N ARG A 542 -15.11 7.75 -12.79
CA ARG A 542 -16.43 7.12 -13.00
C ARG A 542 -16.42 6.20 -14.22
N VAL A 543 -15.55 5.20 -14.22
CA VAL A 543 -15.44 4.17 -15.28
C VAL A 543 -16.75 3.45 -15.51
N GLU A 544 -17.58 3.34 -14.48
CA GLU A 544 -18.90 2.75 -14.55
C GLU A 544 -19.87 3.48 -15.49
N GLU A 545 -19.67 4.79 -15.72
CA GLU A 545 -20.50 5.64 -16.57
C GLU A 545 -20.04 5.65 -18.04
N SER A 546 -18.88 5.05 -18.38
CA SER A 546 -18.23 5.22 -19.68
C SER A 546 -18.29 3.98 -20.59
N GLU A 547 -18.66 4.18 -21.86
CA GLU A 547 -18.59 3.16 -22.92
C GLU A 547 -17.40 3.37 -23.88
N MET A 548 -16.40 4.13 -23.44
CA MET A 548 -15.22 4.51 -24.21
C MET A 548 -14.38 3.31 -24.67
N GLU A 549 -14.14 3.26 -25.97
CA GLU A 549 -13.13 2.41 -26.62
C GLU A 549 -11.78 3.15 -26.61
N LEU A 550 -10.69 2.41 -26.46
CA LEU A 550 -9.33 2.98 -26.43
C LEU A 550 -8.41 2.33 -27.44
N TYR A 551 -7.39 3.06 -27.88
CA TYR A 551 -6.48 2.62 -28.92
C TYR A 551 -5.02 2.85 -28.52
N CYS A 552 -4.13 1.92 -28.91
CA CYS A 552 -2.68 2.06 -28.76
C CYS A 552 -1.97 1.61 -30.03
N GLY A 553 -1.10 2.46 -30.56
CA GLY A 553 -0.27 2.14 -31.73
C GLY A 553 1.06 1.52 -31.35
N LEU A 554 1.36 0.33 -31.88
CA LEU A 554 2.64 -0.35 -31.73
C LEU A 554 3.38 -0.36 -33.07
N LYS A 555 4.46 0.42 -33.16
CA LYS A 555 5.31 0.50 -34.34
C LYS A 555 6.06 -0.81 -34.57
N GLU A 556 6.03 -1.32 -35.82
CA GLU A 556 6.78 -2.51 -36.27
C GLU A 556 6.49 -3.81 -35.49
N VAL A 557 5.37 -3.84 -34.75
CA VAL A 557 4.88 -5.03 -34.05
C VAL A 557 3.79 -5.68 -34.89
N ARG A 558 3.88 -7.00 -35.06
CA ARG A 558 2.83 -7.83 -35.65
C ARG A 558 2.78 -9.13 -34.85
N LEU A 559 1.59 -9.56 -34.44
CA LEU A 559 1.40 -10.80 -33.68
C LEU A 559 1.08 -11.94 -34.65
N GLU A 560 2.06 -12.82 -34.85
CA GLU A 560 1.96 -13.93 -35.83
C GLU A 560 1.03 -15.05 -35.35
N ASN A 561 1.01 -15.35 -34.04
CA ASN A 561 0.28 -16.48 -33.46
C ASN A 561 -0.85 -16.05 -32.50
N ILE A 562 -1.71 -15.09 -32.89
CA ILE A 562 -2.79 -14.66 -31.99
C ILE A 562 -3.73 -15.80 -31.57
N LYS A 563 -3.90 -16.80 -32.45
CA LYS A 563 -4.77 -17.96 -32.20
C LYS A 563 -4.27 -18.81 -31.02
N GLU A 564 -3.00 -18.66 -30.63
CA GLU A 564 -2.41 -19.29 -29.45
C GLU A 564 -2.55 -18.42 -28.19
N ILE A 565 -2.88 -17.12 -28.34
CA ILE A 565 -3.04 -16.16 -27.24
C ILE A 565 -4.46 -16.33 -26.65
N LYS A 566 -4.61 -17.30 -25.75
CA LYS A 566 -5.87 -17.49 -25.01
C LYS A 566 -6.09 -16.40 -23.97
N GLN A 567 -5.04 -16.05 -23.23
CA GLN A 567 -5.04 -15.03 -22.17
C GLN A 567 -3.63 -14.44 -22.04
N GLY A 568 -3.53 -13.19 -21.62
CA GLY A 568 -2.26 -12.50 -21.43
C GLY A 568 -2.27 -11.44 -20.33
N PHE A 569 -1.09 -10.88 -20.11
CA PHE A 569 -0.81 -9.88 -19.09
C PHE A 569 0.06 -8.76 -19.66
N PHE A 570 0.02 -7.59 -19.02
CA PHE A 570 0.90 -6.47 -19.37
C PHE A 570 2.22 -6.57 -18.61
N ILE A 571 3.35 -6.67 -19.33
CA ILE A 571 4.70 -6.63 -18.75
C ILE A 571 5.11 -5.23 -18.31
N ASN A 572 4.56 -4.23 -19.00
CA ASN A 572 4.81 -2.81 -18.85
C ASN A 572 3.49 -2.06 -18.83
N HIS A 573 3.53 -0.82 -18.36
CA HIS A 573 2.45 0.13 -18.47
C HIS A 573 2.15 0.41 -19.95
N VAL A 574 0.89 0.69 -20.27
CA VAL A 574 0.44 0.90 -21.65
C VAL A 574 -0.34 2.21 -21.76
N SER A 575 0.21 3.17 -22.50
CA SER A 575 -0.49 4.40 -22.89
C SER A 575 -1.49 4.12 -24.01
N THR A 576 -2.69 4.65 -23.86
CA THR A 576 -3.79 4.53 -24.81
C THR A 576 -4.45 5.89 -25.02
N SER A 577 -5.21 6.03 -26.09
CA SER A 577 -5.99 7.23 -26.40
C SER A 577 -7.40 6.84 -26.80
N ASP A 578 -8.38 7.69 -26.52
CA ASP A 578 -9.74 7.59 -27.09
C ASP A 578 -9.78 8.08 -28.56
N ASP A 579 -8.65 8.55 -29.09
CA ASP A 579 -8.47 8.96 -30.47
C ASP A 579 -7.67 7.92 -31.27
N ILE A 580 -8.33 7.27 -32.24
CA ILE A 580 -7.67 6.30 -33.10
C ILE A 580 -6.59 6.93 -33.99
N GLU A 581 -6.67 8.23 -34.31
CA GLU A 581 -5.65 8.91 -35.12
C GLU A 581 -4.33 9.06 -34.34
N VAL A 582 -4.41 9.27 -33.03
CA VAL A 582 -3.23 9.24 -32.14
C VAL A 582 -2.58 7.84 -32.20
N ALA A 583 -3.38 6.77 -32.10
CA ALA A 583 -2.85 5.42 -32.22
C ALA A 583 -2.22 5.14 -33.60
N LYS A 584 -2.81 5.63 -34.70
CA LYS A 584 -2.22 5.52 -36.05
C LYS A 584 -0.89 6.25 -36.17
N MET A 585 -0.76 7.44 -35.56
CA MET A 585 0.50 8.18 -35.51
C MET A 585 1.61 7.34 -34.84
N TYR A 586 1.30 6.72 -33.71
CA TYR A 586 2.24 5.89 -32.96
C TYR A 586 2.58 4.55 -33.64
N ARG A 587 1.63 3.97 -34.39
CA ARG A 587 1.86 2.79 -35.25
C ARG A 587 2.84 3.11 -36.38
N SER A 588 2.93 4.37 -36.84
CA SER A 588 3.72 4.77 -38.02
C SER A 588 3.18 4.11 -39.30
N ASN A 589 4.04 3.69 -40.25
CA ASN A 589 3.60 3.13 -41.54
C ASN A 589 3.21 1.66 -41.46
N GLN A 590 3.82 0.91 -40.54
CA GLN A 590 3.64 -0.54 -40.37
C GLN A 590 3.63 -0.92 -38.89
N GLY A 591 2.76 -1.84 -38.51
CA GLY A 591 2.68 -2.32 -37.13
C GLY A 591 1.29 -2.78 -36.71
N CYS A 592 0.98 -2.61 -35.44
CA CYS A 592 -0.25 -3.08 -34.82
C CYS A 592 -1.01 -1.92 -34.16
N ILE A 593 -2.34 -1.94 -34.22
CA ILE A 593 -3.20 -1.12 -33.38
C ILE A 593 -3.89 -2.04 -32.38
N LEU A 594 -3.69 -1.80 -31.11
CA LEU A 594 -4.45 -2.43 -30.05
C LEU A 594 -5.72 -1.62 -29.85
N HIS A 595 -6.88 -2.27 -29.93
CA HIS A 595 -8.19 -1.74 -29.64
C HIS A 595 -8.66 -2.35 -28.31
N PHE A 596 -8.88 -1.53 -27.30
CA PHE A 596 -9.30 -1.94 -25.97
C PHE A 596 -10.81 -1.78 -25.86
N HIS A 597 -11.49 -2.89 -25.65
CA HIS A 597 -12.92 -2.91 -25.36
C HIS A 597 -13.22 -2.19 -24.04
N PRO A 598 -14.40 -1.55 -23.85
CA PRO A 598 -14.76 -0.88 -22.60
C PRO A 598 -14.65 -1.79 -21.36
N SER A 599 -14.85 -3.11 -21.54
CA SER A 599 -14.68 -4.10 -20.47
C SER A 599 -13.27 -4.15 -19.86
N MET A 600 -12.26 -3.57 -20.52
CA MET A 600 -10.89 -3.46 -20.00
C MET A 600 -10.72 -2.39 -18.91
N ARG A 601 -11.62 -1.41 -18.81
CA ARG A 601 -11.58 -0.35 -17.77
C ARG A 601 -12.46 -0.62 -16.56
N ARG A 602 -13.40 -1.54 -16.71
CA ARG A 602 -14.32 -2.03 -15.68
C ARG A 602 -13.71 -2.93 -14.58
N PRO A 603 -12.63 -3.70 -14.79
CA PRO A 603 -12.20 -4.69 -13.80
C PRO A 603 -11.55 -4.04 -12.59
N SER A 604 -11.80 -4.58 -11.40
CA SER A 604 -11.16 -4.11 -10.17
C SER A 604 -9.66 -4.44 -10.07
N ASN A 605 -9.09 -5.15 -11.03
CA ASN A 605 -7.68 -5.58 -11.03
C ASN A 605 -6.94 -5.33 -12.37
N ILE A 606 -7.57 -4.65 -13.33
CA ILE A 606 -6.90 -4.07 -14.49
C ILE A 606 -7.02 -2.56 -14.35
N PHE A 607 -6.01 -1.95 -13.73
CA PHE A 607 -6.07 -0.54 -13.38
C PHE A 607 -5.77 0.35 -14.57
N SER A 608 -6.61 1.34 -14.78
CA SER A 608 -6.39 2.41 -15.76
C SER A 608 -6.83 3.76 -15.21
N CYS A 609 -6.22 4.83 -15.71
CA CYS A 609 -6.63 6.20 -15.40
C CYS A 609 -6.29 7.19 -16.53
N ASP A 610 -7.11 8.23 -16.66
CA ASP A 610 -6.84 9.46 -17.39
C ASP A 610 -5.73 10.26 -16.69
N VAL A 611 -4.60 10.34 -17.38
CA VAL A 611 -3.42 11.13 -16.96
C VAL A 611 -3.21 12.36 -17.83
N SER A 612 -4.15 12.68 -18.73
CA SER A 612 -4.06 13.82 -19.64
C SER A 612 -3.86 15.16 -18.93
N TRP A 613 -4.30 15.29 -17.68
CA TRP A 613 -4.09 16.50 -16.86
C TRP A 613 -2.66 16.61 -16.30
N ILE A 614 -1.93 15.50 -16.16
CA ILE A 614 -0.50 15.48 -15.81
C ILE A 614 0.38 15.52 -17.07
N SER A 615 0.00 14.75 -18.10
CA SER A 615 0.78 14.61 -19.33
C SER A 615 0.98 15.97 -20.01
N PRO A 616 2.18 16.29 -20.52
CA PRO A 616 2.40 17.51 -21.29
C PRO A 616 1.71 17.46 -22.67
N PHE A 617 1.41 16.27 -23.19
CA PHE A 617 0.82 16.07 -24.51
C PHE A 617 -0.72 16.04 -24.43
N LYS A 618 -1.34 17.18 -24.11
CA LYS A 618 -2.79 17.29 -23.89
C LYS A 618 -3.65 16.77 -25.07
N HIS A 619 -3.15 16.89 -26.29
CA HIS A 619 -3.83 16.45 -27.50
C HIS A 619 -3.96 14.92 -27.61
N GLU A 620 -3.09 14.16 -26.94
CA GLU A 620 -3.11 12.69 -26.99
C GLU A 620 -4.22 12.08 -26.13
N ARG A 621 -4.80 12.86 -25.20
CA ARG A 621 -5.84 12.37 -24.27
C ARG A 621 -5.43 11.05 -23.60
N GLU A 622 -4.21 11.05 -23.08
CA GLU A 622 -3.55 9.83 -22.60
C GLU A 622 -4.31 9.17 -21.43
N ILE A 623 -4.71 7.93 -21.64
CA ILE A 623 -5.23 7.01 -20.63
C ILE A 623 -4.22 5.90 -20.43
N LEU A 624 -3.76 5.75 -19.19
CA LEU A 624 -2.66 4.88 -18.84
C LEU A 624 -3.15 3.62 -18.14
N PHE A 625 -2.81 2.45 -18.69
CA PHE A 625 -3.00 1.16 -18.03
C PHE A 625 -1.77 0.79 -17.21
N ALA A 626 -1.99 0.30 -15.99
CA ALA A 626 -0.94 -0.28 -15.17
C ALA A 626 -0.47 -1.60 -15.74
N ARG A 627 0.81 -1.93 -15.55
CA ARG A 627 1.27 -3.31 -15.78
C ARG A 627 0.51 -4.28 -14.88
N SER A 628 0.40 -5.54 -15.30
CA SER A 628 -0.31 -6.55 -14.51
C SER A 628 0.36 -6.77 -13.15
N PHE A 629 -0.47 -6.86 -12.11
CA PHE A 629 -0.05 -7.02 -10.72
C PHE A 629 -0.47 -8.39 -10.20
N VAL A 630 0.48 -9.22 -9.76
CA VAL A 630 0.18 -10.53 -9.15
C VAL A 630 0.23 -10.42 -7.63
N SER A 631 -0.93 -10.52 -6.98
CA SER A 631 -0.97 -10.74 -5.54
C SER A 631 -0.58 -12.19 -5.23
N GLY A 632 0.40 -12.40 -4.34
CA GLY A 632 0.84 -13.75 -3.95
C GLY A 632 -0.26 -14.59 -3.26
N TYR A 633 -1.33 -13.95 -2.77
CA TYR A 633 -2.28 -14.56 -1.86
C TYR A 633 -3.48 -15.27 -2.50
N ASN A 634 -3.69 -15.12 -3.81
CA ASN A 634 -4.86 -15.68 -4.50
C ASN A 634 -4.54 -17.04 -5.14
N LYS A 635 -5.53 -17.95 -5.15
CA LYS A 635 -5.44 -19.17 -5.97
C LYS A 635 -5.18 -18.76 -7.43
N GLU A 636 -4.23 -19.42 -8.07
CA GLU A 636 -3.76 -19.09 -9.43
C GLU A 636 -4.91 -18.98 -10.44
N THR A 637 -5.91 -19.87 -10.34
CA THR A 637 -7.09 -19.88 -11.20
C THR A 637 -7.97 -18.64 -11.02
N THR A 638 -8.30 -18.28 -9.78
CA THR A 638 -9.12 -17.09 -9.47
C THR A 638 -8.41 -15.79 -9.84
N TYR A 639 -7.07 -15.78 -9.76
CA TYR A 639 -6.26 -14.63 -10.14
C TYR A 639 -6.28 -14.40 -11.67
N LYS A 640 -6.03 -15.45 -12.46
CA LYS A 640 -5.98 -15.38 -13.94
C LYS A 640 -7.23 -14.71 -14.51
N GLU A 641 -8.41 -15.12 -14.07
CA GLU A 641 -9.69 -14.55 -14.52
C GLU A 641 -9.84 -13.04 -14.21
N GLN A 642 -9.21 -12.55 -13.15
CA GLN A 642 -9.43 -11.18 -12.67
C GLN A 642 -8.51 -10.13 -13.32
N VAL A 643 -7.31 -10.53 -13.73
CA VAL A 643 -6.26 -9.62 -14.21
C VAL A 643 -5.88 -9.82 -15.67
N ALA A 644 -6.25 -10.96 -16.27
CA ALA A 644 -5.87 -11.27 -17.64
C ALA A 644 -6.79 -10.57 -18.64
N TRP A 645 -6.21 -10.29 -19.80
CA TRP A 645 -6.94 -9.91 -21.00
C TRP A 645 -6.89 -11.03 -22.04
N SER A 646 -7.87 -11.04 -22.93
CA SER A 646 -7.94 -11.89 -24.11
C SER A 646 -7.72 -11.04 -25.35
N ALA A 647 -7.18 -11.63 -26.42
CA ALA A 647 -6.91 -10.92 -27.68
C ALA A 647 -7.54 -11.63 -28.88
N LYS A 648 -8.08 -10.85 -29.83
CA LYS A 648 -8.65 -11.33 -31.09
C LYS A 648 -8.21 -10.40 -32.23
N ILE A 649 -7.91 -10.95 -33.42
CA ILE A 649 -7.71 -10.11 -34.61
C ILE A 649 -9.09 -9.59 -35.02
N GLU A 650 -9.22 -8.27 -35.07
CA GLU A 650 -10.41 -7.58 -35.57
C GLU A 650 -10.31 -7.36 -37.08
N SER A 651 -9.14 -6.95 -37.56
CA SER A 651 -8.82 -6.83 -38.98
C SER A 651 -7.32 -6.97 -39.21
N GLU A 652 -6.91 -7.44 -40.37
CA GLU A 652 -5.51 -7.55 -40.74
C GLU A 652 -5.33 -7.31 -42.25
N ASP A 653 -4.39 -6.43 -42.60
CA ASP A 653 -3.95 -6.18 -43.97
C ASP A 653 -2.40 -6.26 -44.05
N GLU A 654 -1.83 -6.05 -45.23
CA GLU A 654 -0.38 -6.13 -45.45
C GLU A 654 0.44 -5.25 -44.47
N TYR A 655 -0.09 -4.10 -44.06
CA TYR A 655 0.62 -3.08 -43.31
C TYR A 655 0.21 -2.99 -41.83
N THR A 656 -1.00 -3.41 -41.48
CA THR A 656 -1.59 -3.23 -40.16
C THR A 656 -2.31 -4.47 -39.66
N GLN A 657 -2.13 -4.75 -38.37
CA GLN A 657 -2.99 -5.66 -37.63
C GLN A 657 -3.77 -4.87 -36.58
N MET A 658 -5.09 -4.99 -36.55
CA MET A 658 -5.93 -4.45 -35.48
C MET A 658 -6.32 -5.58 -34.55
N ILE A 659 -6.00 -5.42 -33.26
CA ILE A 659 -6.18 -6.45 -32.24
C ILE A 659 -7.11 -5.94 -31.17
N LEU A 660 -8.26 -6.59 -31.02
CA LEU A 660 -9.20 -6.32 -29.96
C LEU A 660 -8.73 -7.00 -28.66
N LEU A 661 -8.58 -6.22 -27.60
CA LEU A 661 -8.33 -6.65 -26.24
C LEU A 661 -9.61 -6.55 -25.40
N THR A 662 -9.99 -7.67 -24.77
CA THR A 662 -11.14 -7.75 -23.85
C THR A 662 -10.68 -8.28 -22.50
N TRP A 663 -11.43 -7.98 -21.44
CA TRP A 663 -11.18 -8.60 -20.14
C TRP A 663 -11.50 -10.10 -20.20
N SER A 664 -10.61 -10.97 -19.72
CA SER A 664 -10.82 -12.42 -19.82
C SER A 664 -12.09 -12.91 -19.13
N ARG A 665 -12.52 -12.27 -18.03
CA ARG A 665 -13.82 -12.59 -17.42
C ARG A 665 -15.00 -12.21 -18.29
N TYR A 666 -14.93 -11.10 -19.01
CA TYR A 666 -15.97 -10.76 -19.99
C TYR A 666 -16.08 -11.87 -21.05
N ASP A 667 -14.95 -12.32 -21.59
CA ASP A 667 -14.90 -13.41 -22.59
C ASP A 667 -15.41 -14.76 -22.05
N GLN A 668 -15.26 -15.02 -20.75
CA GLN A 668 -15.77 -16.24 -20.11
C GLN A 668 -17.30 -16.30 -20.08
N TYR A 669 -17.97 -15.14 -19.95
CA TYR A 669 -19.42 -15.08 -19.73
C TYR A 669 -20.20 -14.56 -20.94
N ILE A 670 -19.56 -13.92 -21.93
CA ILE A 670 -20.23 -13.31 -23.09
C ILE A 670 -21.16 -14.29 -23.83
N GLU A 671 -20.69 -15.48 -24.19
CA GLU A 671 -21.51 -16.43 -24.97
C GLU A 671 -22.74 -16.93 -24.19
N GLN A 672 -22.57 -17.26 -22.91
CA GLN A 672 -23.67 -17.72 -22.06
C GLN A 672 -24.68 -16.59 -21.85
N THR A 673 -24.17 -15.38 -21.58
CA THR A 673 -24.98 -14.16 -21.40
C THR A 673 -25.80 -13.87 -22.64
N MET A 674 -25.19 -13.95 -23.84
CA MET A 674 -25.89 -13.79 -25.11
C MET A 674 -26.96 -14.85 -25.35
N LYS A 675 -26.66 -16.13 -25.10
CA LYS A 675 -27.62 -17.25 -25.27
C LYS A 675 -28.84 -17.06 -24.37
N ILE A 676 -28.62 -16.75 -23.09
CA ILE A 676 -29.70 -16.49 -22.14
C ILE A 676 -30.46 -15.23 -22.55
N SER A 677 -29.76 -14.14 -22.89
CA SER A 677 -30.38 -12.90 -23.35
C SER A 677 -31.30 -13.15 -24.55
N ALA A 678 -30.89 -14.00 -25.51
CA ALA A 678 -31.69 -14.39 -26.66
C ALA A 678 -32.95 -15.19 -26.29
N MET A 679 -32.89 -16.06 -25.27
CA MET A 679 -34.08 -16.78 -24.75
C MET A 679 -35.12 -15.83 -24.14
N TRP A 680 -34.69 -14.63 -23.71
CA TRP A 680 -35.53 -13.57 -23.14
C TRP A 680 -35.71 -12.39 -24.11
N ASP A 681 -35.56 -12.61 -25.41
CA ASP A 681 -35.71 -11.61 -26.48
C ASP A 681 -34.91 -10.31 -26.26
N HIS A 682 -33.76 -10.41 -25.61
CA HIS A 682 -32.87 -9.28 -25.26
C HIS A 682 -33.56 -8.16 -24.47
N THR A 683 -34.60 -8.52 -23.69
CA THR A 683 -35.34 -7.60 -22.81
C THR A 683 -34.67 -7.45 -21.43
N ILE A 684 -33.85 -8.43 -21.05
CA ILE A 684 -33.06 -8.43 -19.81
C ILE A 684 -31.70 -7.79 -20.06
N ASP A 685 -31.27 -6.93 -19.14
CA ASP A 685 -29.92 -6.35 -19.15
C ASP A 685 -28.86 -7.46 -19.01
N ALA A 686 -27.88 -7.47 -19.92
CA ALA A 686 -26.79 -8.45 -19.92
C ALA A 686 -26.03 -8.50 -18.60
N ASN A 687 -25.90 -7.37 -17.90
CA ASN A 687 -25.24 -7.33 -16.60
C ASN A 687 -26.03 -8.07 -15.51
N ILE A 688 -27.37 -8.14 -15.58
CA ILE A 688 -28.17 -8.93 -14.63
C ILE A 688 -27.84 -10.41 -14.82
N ILE A 689 -27.84 -10.88 -16.07
CA ILE A 689 -27.54 -12.27 -16.40
C ILE A 689 -26.12 -12.62 -15.93
N TYR A 690 -25.15 -11.76 -16.22
CA TYR A 690 -23.77 -11.88 -15.76
C TYR A 690 -23.67 -11.97 -14.23
N THR A 691 -24.34 -11.07 -13.50
CA THR A 691 -24.35 -11.08 -12.04
C THR A 691 -24.89 -12.41 -11.50
N ILE A 692 -25.97 -12.96 -12.06
CA ILE A 692 -26.51 -14.24 -11.61
C ILE A 692 -25.56 -15.40 -11.95
N LEU A 693 -24.97 -15.39 -13.16
CA LEU A 693 -23.98 -16.39 -13.58
C LEU A 693 -22.74 -16.40 -12.68
N LEU A 694 -22.32 -15.23 -12.21
CA LEU A 694 -21.17 -15.09 -11.32
C LEU A 694 -21.41 -15.73 -9.95
N GLU A 695 -22.61 -15.56 -9.38
CA GLU A 695 -22.94 -16.05 -8.03
C GLU A 695 -23.39 -17.52 -8.01
N GLY A 696 -24.15 -17.95 -9.03
CA GLY A 696 -24.96 -19.15 -8.94
C GLY A 696 -24.90 -20.11 -10.12
N GLY A 697 -24.20 -19.72 -11.20
CA GLY A 697 -24.16 -20.48 -12.43
C GLY A 697 -25.53 -20.62 -13.13
N ILE A 698 -25.57 -21.41 -14.20
CA ILE A 698 -26.70 -21.42 -15.15
C ILE A 698 -28.03 -21.91 -14.55
N THR A 699 -27.98 -22.79 -13.55
CA THR A 699 -29.18 -23.36 -12.91
C THR A 699 -29.98 -22.30 -12.16
N LEU A 700 -29.31 -21.32 -11.56
CA LEU A 700 -29.96 -20.24 -10.82
C LEU A 700 -30.50 -19.13 -11.74
N VAL A 701 -29.95 -18.97 -12.95
CA VAL A 701 -30.35 -17.91 -13.87
C VAL A 701 -31.83 -17.95 -14.21
N ASN A 702 -32.34 -19.09 -14.70
CA ASN A 702 -33.74 -19.18 -15.13
C ASN A 702 -34.72 -18.93 -13.97
N LEU A 703 -34.37 -19.41 -12.78
CA LEU A 703 -35.18 -19.24 -11.57
C LEU A 703 -35.22 -17.76 -11.16
N TYR A 704 -34.06 -17.12 -11.01
CA TYR A 704 -33.96 -15.73 -10.57
C TYR A 704 -34.55 -14.76 -11.59
N LEU A 705 -34.31 -14.96 -12.89
CA LEU A 705 -34.89 -14.09 -13.92
C LEU A 705 -36.42 -14.18 -13.95
N SER A 706 -36.99 -15.38 -13.82
CA SER A 706 -38.44 -15.55 -13.80
C SER A 706 -39.09 -14.84 -12.61
N PHE A 707 -38.52 -15.00 -11.41
CA PHE A 707 -39.03 -14.31 -10.22
C PHE A 707 -38.79 -12.80 -10.28
N PHE A 708 -37.64 -12.37 -10.79
CA PHE A 708 -37.32 -10.96 -10.93
C PHE A 708 -38.29 -10.26 -11.89
N GLU A 709 -38.63 -10.88 -13.02
CA GLU A 709 -39.59 -10.31 -13.97
C GLU A 709 -40.99 -10.15 -13.35
N LEU A 710 -41.48 -11.18 -12.66
CA LEU A 710 -42.74 -11.10 -11.93
C LEU A 710 -42.73 -10.00 -10.86
N TRP A 711 -41.62 -9.88 -10.13
CA TRP A 711 -41.43 -8.82 -9.13
C TRP A 711 -41.36 -7.42 -9.78
N ARG A 712 -40.66 -7.29 -10.91
CA ARG A 712 -40.45 -6.03 -11.65
C ARG A 712 -41.75 -5.48 -12.23
N MET A 713 -42.68 -6.36 -12.63
CA MET A 713 -43.99 -5.97 -13.17
C MET A 713 -44.93 -5.35 -12.13
N GLN A 714 -44.65 -5.50 -10.83
CA GLN A 714 -45.47 -4.89 -9.79
C GLN A 714 -45.24 -3.36 -9.74
N PRO A 715 -46.28 -2.51 -9.92
CA PRO A 715 -46.12 -1.05 -10.03
C PRO A 715 -45.42 -0.41 -8.83
N ASN A 716 -45.66 -0.95 -7.63
CA ASN A 716 -45.10 -0.46 -6.39
C ASN A 716 -43.57 -0.56 -6.37
N ASN A 717 -42.98 -1.57 -7.00
CA ASN A 717 -41.53 -1.81 -6.94
C ASN A 717 -40.74 -0.80 -7.78
N LYS A 718 -41.26 -0.41 -8.95
CA LYS A 718 -40.68 0.68 -9.74
C LYS A 718 -40.74 2.02 -9.00
N LYS A 719 -41.86 2.29 -8.31
CA LYS A 719 -42.02 3.49 -7.48
C LYS A 719 -41.00 3.52 -6.32
N LYS A 720 -40.84 2.41 -5.59
CA LYS A 720 -39.81 2.26 -4.54
C LYS A 720 -38.41 2.57 -5.06
N TYR A 721 -38.08 2.13 -6.28
CA TYR A 721 -36.78 2.43 -6.88
C TYR A 721 -36.62 3.92 -7.20
N GLU A 722 -37.60 4.56 -7.82
CA GLU A 722 -37.52 6.00 -8.11
C GLU A 722 -37.35 6.84 -6.83
N GLU A 723 -37.96 6.44 -5.71
CA GLU A 723 -37.76 7.06 -4.39
C GLU A 723 -36.31 6.94 -3.88
N LYS A 724 -35.62 5.84 -4.20
CA LYS A 724 -34.22 5.56 -3.77
C LYS A 724 -33.16 5.87 -4.83
N LYS A 725 -33.56 6.20 -6.05
CA LYS A 725 -32.67 6.33 -7.21
C LYS A 725 -31.52 7.29 -6.97
N LYS A 726 -31.80 8.43 -6.33
CA LYS A 726 -30.77 9.42 -5.98
C LYS A 726 -29.69 8.83 -5.07
N GLU A 727 -30.07 8.03 -4.09
CA GLU A 727 -29.15 7.37 -3.16
C GLU A 727 -28.25 6.37 -3.90
N PHE A 728 -28.80 5.58 -4.82
CA PHE A 728 -28.00 4.73 -5.71
C PHE A 728 -26.99 5.53 -6.54
N MET A 729 -27.40 6.65 -7.13
CA MET A 729 -26.51 7.49 -7.95
C MET A 729 -25.39 8.12 -7.12
N GLU A 730 -25.70 8.60 -5.91
CA GLU A 730 -24.69 9.11 -4.96
C GLU A 730 -23.68 8.02 -4.57
N ARG A 731 -24.09 6.75 -4.61
CA ARG A 731 -23.25 5.56 -4.42
C ARG A 731 -22.64 5.01 -5.72
N ARG A 732 -22.58 5.82 -6.78
CA ARG A 732 -22.01 5.46 -8.10
C ARG A 732 -22.71 4.30 -8.81
N CYS A 733 -23.91 3.92 -8.37
CA CYS A 733 -24.65 2.81 -8.96
C CYS A 733 -25.50 3.30 -10.13
N CYS A 734 -24.89 3.49 -11.31
CA CYS A 734 -25.54 4.11 -12.47
C CYS A 734 -26.45 3.15 -13.28
N ASN A 735 -26.29 1.83 -13.17
CA ASN A 735 -27.11 0.87 -13.91
C ASN A 735 -28.46 0.63 -13.21
N CYS A 736 -29.52 1.25 -13.75
CA CYS A 736 -30.88 1.18 -13.20
C CYS A 736 -31.42 -0.26 -13.12
N ASN A 737 -31.11 -1.11 -14.11
CA ASN A 737 -31.60 -2.48 -14.17
C ASN A 737 -30.94 -3.34 -13.09
N ILE A 738 -29.63 -3.18 -12.89
CA ILE A 738 -28.90 -3.81 -11.79
C ILE A 738 -29.42 -3.35 -10.43
N ASN A 739 -29.68 -2.05 -10.26
CA ASN A 739 -30.19 -1.55 -8.99
C ASN A 739 -31.56 -2.15 -8.65
N LEU A 740 -32.47 -2.24 -9.63
CA LEU A 740 -33.77 -2.91 -9.47
C LEU A 740 -33.60 -4.39 -9.14
N PHE A 741 -32.69 -5.10 -9.82
CA PHE A 741 -32.40 -6.49 -9.56
C PHE A 741 -31.86 -6.71 -8.13
N LEU A 742 -30.98 -5.83 -7.66
CA LEU A 742 -30.41 -5.94 -6.31
C LEU A 742 -31.38 -5.52 -5.20
N MET A 743 -32.37 -4.67 -5.51
CA MET A 743 -33.52 -4.47 -4.63
C MET A 743 -34.34 -5.75 -4.50
N PHE A 744 -34.62 -6.43 -5.61
CA PHE A 744 -35.30 -7.73 -5.60
C PHE A 744 -34.53 -8.76 -4.77
N THR A 745 -33.23 -8.94 -5.02
CA THR A 745 -32.43 -9.94 -4.28
C THR A 745 -32.38 -9.66 -2.78
N ALA A 746 -32.29 -8.39 -2.38
CA ALA A 746 -32.30 -8.00 -0.97
C ALA A 746 -33.67 -8.21 -0.29
N GLU A 747 -34.78 -8.17 -1.04
CA GLU A 747 -36.12 -8.48 -0.52
C GLU A 747 -36.34 -10.00 -0.37
N ILE A 748 -35.83 -10.82 -1.30
CA ILE A 748 -36.08 -12.27 -1.30
C ILE A 748 -35.07 -13.08 -0.48
N ALA A 749 -33.84 -12.60 -0.36
CA ALA A 749 -32.81 -13.25 0.42
C ALA A 749 -32.62 -12.45 1.70
N HIS A 750 -32.72 -13.11 2.86
CA HIS A 750 -32.35 -12.53 4.16
C HIS A 750 -30.84 -12.30 4.22
N GLN A 751 -30.36 -11.31 3.46
CA GLN A 751 -28.96 -10.96 3.34
C GLN A 751 -28.60 -9.88 4.36
N ASP A 752 -27.35 -9.91 4.80
CA ASP A 752 -26.78 -8.91 5.70
C ASP A 752 -26.55 -7.54 5.03
N TYR A 753 -26.83 -7.43 3.73
CA TYR A 753 -26.54 -6.25 2.91
C TYR A 753 -27.83 -5.56 2.47
N THR A 754 -27.82 -4.23 2.48
CA THR A 754 -28.86 -3.45 1.79
C THR A 754 -28.67 -3.53 0.27
N SER A 755 -29.73 -3.29 -0.48
CA SER A 755 -29.69 -3.29 -1.95
C SER A 755 -28.68 -2.30 -2.54
N ILE A 756 -28.44 -1.18 -1.85
CA ILE A 756 -27.51 -0.13 -2.27
C ILE A 756 -26.06 -0.56 -2.02
N GLU A 757 -25.78 -1.19 -0.87
CA GLU A 757 -24.45 -1.73 -0.57
C GLU A 757 -24.08 -2.83 -1.57
N LEU A 758 -25.02 -3.73 -1.88
CA LEU A 758 -24.84 -4.72 -2.94
C LEU A 758 -24.53 -4.05 -4.28
N ALA A 759 -25.33 -3.07 -4.69
CA ALA A 759 -25.13 -2.39 -5.98
C ALA A 759 -23.76 -1.71 -6.07
N ALA A 760 -23.31 -1.09 -4.99
CA ALA A 760 -21.98 -0.49 -4.93
C ALA A 760 -20.87 -1.55 -5.02
N ILE A 761 -21.02 -2.69 -4.33
CA ILE A 761 -20.08 -3.81 -4.41
C ILE A 761 -20.00 -4.34 -5.85
N TYR A 762 -21.13 -4.63 -6.50
CA TYR A 762 -21.15 -5.14 -7.87
C TYR A 762 -20.55 -4.15 -8.87
N THR A 763 -20.87 -2.86 -8.73
CA THR A 763 -20.35 -1.82 -9.62
C THR A 763 -18.83 -1.68 -9.48
N ILE A 764 -18.31 -1.58 -8.26
CA ILE A 764 -16.89 -1.29 -8.02
C ILE A 764 -16.00 -2.55 -8.09
N ARG A 765 -16.49 -3.71 -7.65
CA ARG A 765 -15.70 -4.95 -7.58
C ARG A 765 -15.88 -5.82 -8.81
N ASN A 766 -17.10 -5.95 -9.32
CA ASN A 766 -17.42 -6.88 -10.41
C ASN A 766 -17.44 -6.21 -11.80
N GLY A 767 -17.40 -4.88 -11.84
CA GLY A 767 -17.13 -4.06 -13.02
C GLY A 767 -18.31 -3.84 -13.97
N LEU A 768 -19.32 -4.74 -13.96
CA LEU A 768 -20.47 -4.73 -14.87
C LEU A 768 -20.00 -4.55 -16.34
N PRO A 769 -19.39 -5.59 -16.94
CA PRO A 769 -18.54 -5.44 -18.13
C PRO A 769 -19.31 -5.23 -19.44
N PHE A 770 -20.63 -5.38 -19.45
CA PHE A 770 -21.45 -5.24 -20.66
C PHE A 770 -21.98 -3.81 -20.80
N VAL A 771 -21.76 -3.19 -21.95
CA VAL A 771 -22.19 -1.81 -22.26
C VAL A 771 -23.47 -1.80 -23.10
N LYS A 772 -24.22 -0.68 -23.11
CA LYS A 772 -25.54 -0.64 -23.77
C LYS A 772 -25.45 -0.89 -25.27
N LYS A 773 -24.42 -0.35 -25.93
CA LYS A 773 -24.18 -0.53 -27.37
C LYS A 773 -24.06 -2.00 -27.79
N GLU A 774 -23.58 -2.88 -26.91
CA GLU A 774 -23.49 -4.32 -27.19
C GLU A 774 -24.88 -4.97 -27.23
N ASN A 775 -25.77 -4.60 -26.31
CA ASN A 775 -27.15 -5.07 -26.30
C ASN A 775 -27.88 -4.68 -27.60
N GLU A 776 -27.57 -3.52 -28.17
CA GLU A 776 -28.12 -3.07 -29.46
C GLU A 776 -27.53 -3.86 -30.63
N LYS A 777 -26.20 -4.07 -30.66
CA LYS A 777 -25.54 -4.92 -31.66
C LYS A 777 -26.17 -6.32 -31.70
N TRP A 778 -26.40 -6.95 -30.53
CA TRP A 778 -26.98 -8.30 -30.48
C TRP A 778 -28.42 -8.36 -31.00
N LYS A 779 -29.21 -7.28 -30.81
CA LYS A 779 -30.58 -7.19 -31.36
C LYS A 779 -30.58 -7.09 -32.89
N ILE A 780 -29.54 -6.49 -33.47
CA ILE A 780 -29.42 -6.31 -34.93
C ILE A 780 -29.04 -7.63 -35.60
N THR A 781 -28.18 -8.45 -35.02
CA THR A 781 -27.75 -9.74 -35.58
C THR A 781 -28.88 -10.80 -35.67
N LYS A 782 -30.07 -10.53 -35.11
CA LYS A 782 -31.26 -11.38 -35.15
C LYS A 782 -32.21 -11.04 -36.32
N LYS A 783 -32.01 -9.90 -36.99
CA LYS A 783 -32.70 -9.54 -38.25
C LYS A 783 -31.84 -9.94 -39.43
#